data_AF-A0A8D1R8P8-F1
#
_entry.id   AF-A0A8D1R8P8-F1
#
_cell.length_a   1.000
_cell.length_b   1.000
_cell.length_c   1.000
_cell.angle_alpha   90.00
_cell.angle_beta   90.00
_cell.angle_gamma   90.00
#
_symmetry.space_group_name_H-M   'P 1'
#
loop_
_entity.id
_entity.type
_entity.pdbx_description
1 polymer ?
#
loop_
_entity_poly.entity_id
_entity_poly.type
_entity_poly.pdbx_seq_one_letter_code
_entity_poly.pdbx_strand_id
1 'polypeptide(L)'
;MSQERAVPASAVALEELSSWPEEVCRRELPSVLPRLLSMYQHSDNWIEHIQILKIIVEMFLPHMNHLTLEQTCFSQVLPKTVKLFDDMMFELTSQARGLSSQNLEIQTTLRNILQTMVQLLGTLTGCVQHVCTTQESIILENIHSLPSSILHVIKSTFVHCKNSESVYSGRLHLVSDLLQALFKEAYSLQKQLMELLDMVCMDPLIDENDDILDMVVVIHSLLDICSVISSMDHAFHANTWKFIIKQSLKHQSVIKSQLKHKDIITSLCEDILYSFHSCLQLAEQMTQSDSQDNADCRLFQKTLKLCRFFANSLLHYTKEFLPFLSDSCCTLHQLYLQIHSKFPPSLYAAGISKAEQEEIIGAFLVILDSLISQLLTFQPFVEVVLDSKLELPCELQFPQCLLLVAIMDKLPSQPEDVQTLWCTESHGSEPTARMSLLKAIFSSFEQCSGELSLPVHLQGVKSKGQAQVAVTLYQHVCVHLCAFIASFHPSLFPELDTALLNAVLGANMITSLLAMDAWCFLARYGTAELCAHHVTIVAHLIKSCPGECYQLTNLSVLLRRLFFFMAPPQQVEFIQKFSPKDAENLLLWQYISFQALPAELRKQTAHEVSRVGIAQCRKWLGSSRTVGELESLVTSQPYVQQTLSLLLPLLGFFTQTLDPQLISQVVSLQTSLLKLEPPDHVRLAALDFLSSLGKLFIPPAIQDKILPNLSSIFALLLADRNWLLEQHTLEAFTQFAEETNHEEIVPQCLTSEETKKKVVSFLEKMGFVNETTAARVERIKQEKGIFWKPFAKVTVEEAKRSSLQPYVKRARHECSLEEEYRSALQAATGALEAIELLLQKSPPPDWLLVKMETLQERIDKLKCHVF
;
A
#
# COMPACT_ATOMS: atom_id res chain seq x y z
N MET A 1 19.30 39.64 -92.28
CA MET A 1 18.14 40.39 -91.79
C MET A 1 17.40 39.47 -90.84
N SER A 2 17.82 39.49 -89.58
CA SER A 2 17.02 40.00 -88.45
C SER A 2 16.42 38.81 -87.68
N GLN A 3 17.28 38.11 -86.94
CA GLN A 3 16.85 37.27 -85.83
C GLN A 3 17.07 38.08 -84.55
N GLU A 4 15.97 38.61 -84.03
CA GLU A 4 15.89 39.23 -82.72
C GLU A 4 16.39 38.25 -81.66
N ARG A 5 17.43 38.67 -80.94
CA ARG A 5 17.78 38.12 -79.64
C ARG A 5 16.59 38.33 -78.71
N ALA A 6 15.86 37.26 -78.43
CA ALA A 6 15.08 37.18 -77.21
C ALA A 6 16.07 37.26 -76.02
N VAL A 7 16.04 38.41 -75.36
CA VAL A 7 16.74 38.72 -74.12
C VAL A 7 16.28 37.71 -73.04
N PRO A 8 17.18 37.01 -72.33
CA PRO A 8 16.79 36.39 -71.06
C PRO A 8 16.55 37.54 -70.07
N ALA A 9 15.29 37.78 -69.71
CA ALA A 9 14.92 38.74 -68.70
C ALA A 9 15.53 38.34 -67.34
N SER A 10 16.55 39.12 -66.96
CA SER A 10 17.17 39.34 -65.63
C SER A 10 17.07 38.22 -64.58
N ALA A 11 18.24 37.69 -64.20
CA ALA A 11 18.46 37.21 -62.84
C ALA A 11 18.27 38.40 -61.89
N VAL A 12 17.12 38.48 -61.24
CA VAL A 12 16.88 39.49 -60.20
C VAL A 12 17.79 39.14 -59.02
N ALA A 13 18.59 40.10 -58.56
CA ALA A 13 19.45 39.89 -57.41
C ALA A 13 18.60 39.66 -56.15
N LEU A 14 19.00 38.78 -55.24
CA LEU A 14 18.30 38.55 -53.97
C LEU A 14 18.12 39.86 -53.16
N GLU A 15 19.04 40.81 -53.33
CA GLU A 15 18.98 42.18 -52.76
C GLU A 15 17.91 43.07 -53.40
N GLU A 16 17.56 42.87 -54.68
CA GLU A 16 16.46 43.59 -55.30
C GLU A 16 15.11 43.07 -54.80
N LEU A 17 14.98 41.75 -54.65
CA LEU A 17 13.75 41.09 -54.19
C LEU A 17 13.35 41.51 -52.77
N SER A 18 14.32 41.72 -51.87
CA SER A 18 14.06 42.14 -50.49
C SER A 18 13.58 43.60 -50.36
N SER A 19 13.61 44.37 -51.45
CA SER A 19 13.19 45.79 -51.49
C SER A 19 11.85 46.02 -52.20
N TRP A 20 11.17 44.95 -52.63
CA TRP A 20 9.94 45.05 -53.40
C TRP A 20 8.73 45.49 -52.57
N PRO A 21 7.82 46.34 -53.10
CA PRO A 21 6.54 46.63 -52.47
C PRO A 21 5.59 45.42 -52.48
N GLU A 22 4.66 45.34 -51.52
CA GLU A 22 3.67 44.25 -51.39
C GLU A 22 2.89 43.98 -52.69
N GLU A 23 2.50 45.03 -53.43
CA GLU A 23 1.76 44.89 -54.68
C GLU A 23 2.58 44.19 -55.79
N VAL A 24 3.90 44.38 -55.79
CA VAL A 24 4.81 43.75 -56.76
C VAL A 24 5.03 42.29 -56.36
N CYS A 25 5.23 42.01 -55.08
CA CYS A 25 5.36 40.66 -54.55
C CYS A 25 4.12 39.81 -54.84
N ARG A 26 2.91 40.36 -54.66
CA ARG A 26 1.66 39.66 -54.98
C ARG A 26 1.50 39.36 -56.47
N ARG A 27 1.88 40.30 -57.33
CA ARG A 27 1.75 40.15 -58.79
C ARG A 27 2.75 39.13 -59.37
N GLU A 28 3.99 39.16 -58.90
CA GLU A 28 5.08 38.32 -59.41
C GLU A 28 5.22 36.99 -58.65
N LEU A 29 4.39 36.73 -57.63
CA LEU A 29 4.37 35.47 -56.87
C LEU A 29 4.39 34.21 -57.77
N PRO A 30 3.57 34.07 -58.83
CA PRO A 30 3.55 32.85 -59.64
C PRO A 30 4.82 32.67 -60.49
N SER A 31 5.53 33.75 -60.83
CA SER A 31 6.72 33.72 -61.68
C SER A 31 8.01 33.55 -60.87
N VAL A 32 8.05 34.13 -59.67
CA VAL A 32 9.24 34.20 -58.81
C VAL A 32 9.30 33.06 -57.79
N LEU A 33 8.18 32.61 -57.22
CA LEU A 33 8.17 31.56 -56.20
C LEU A 33 8.80 30.24 -56.69
N PRO A 34 8.48 29.69 -57.88
CA PRO A 34 9.13 28.46 -58.35
C PRO A 34 10.64 28.62 -58.57
N ARG A 35 11.10 29.83 -58.93
CA ARG A 35 12.53 30.14 -59.08
C ARG A 35 13.23 30.17 -57.74
N LEU A 36 12.63 30.83 -56.73
CA LEU A 36 13.14 30.86 -55.36
C LEU A 36 13.18 29.46 -54.75
N LEU A 37 12.14 28.66 -54.93
CA LEU A 37 12.11 27.25 -54.50
C LEU A 37 13.21 26.44 -55.20
N SER A 38 13.42 26.64 -56.50
CA SER A 38 14.52 25.99 -57.22
C SER A 38 15.89 26.42 -56.67
N MET A 39 16.12 27.71 -56.44
CA MET A 39 17.36 28.21 -55.83
C MET A 39 17.57 27.64 -54.42
N TYR A 40 16.50 27.55 -53.63
CA TYR A 40 16.50 26.98 -52.29
C TYR A 40 16.79 25.47 -52.28
N GLN A 41 16.46 24.72 -53.32
CA GLN A 41 16.80 23.30 -53.37
C GLN A 41 18.27 23.03 -53.72
N HIS A 42 18.91 23.94 -54.46
CA HIS A 42 20.22 23.74 -55.10
C HIS A 42 21.37 24.58 -54.51
N SER A 43 21.14 25.46 -53.54
CA SER A 43 22.24 26.18 -52.89
C SER A 43 23.02 25.25 -51.96
N ASP A 44 24.34 25.42 -51.93
CA ASP A 44 25.26 24.67 -51.05
C ASP A 44 25.70 25.49 -49.84
N ASN A 45 25.32 26.78 -49.76
CA ASN A 45 25.74 27.71 -48.71
C ASN A 45 24.61 27.99 -47.71
N TRP A 46 24.85 27.73 -46.42
CA TRP A 46 23.88 27.95 -45.34
C TRP A 46 23.38 29.39 -45.24
N ILE A 47 24.27 30.37 -45.44
CA ILE A 47 23.91 31.79 -45.34
C ILE A 47 22.98 32.18 -46.49
N GLU A 48 23.29 31.72 -47.70
CA GLU A 48 22.45 31.96 -48.88
C GLU A 48 21.09 31.27 -48.74
N HIS A 49 21.05 30.03 -48.22
CA HIS A 49 19.80 29.34 -47.92
C HIS A 49 18.90 30.11 -46.96
N ILE A 50 19.45 30.62 -45.86
CA ILE A 50 18.67 31.37 -44.87
C ILE A 50 18.20 32.71 -45.44
N GLN A 51 19.02 33.37 -46.27
CA GLN A 51 18.59 34.58 -46.99
C GLN A 51 17.42 34.30 -47.95
N ILE A 52 17.49 33.21 -48.73
CA ILE A 52 16.39 32.82 -49.62
C ILE A 52 15.14 32.46 -48.81
N LEU A 53 15.29 31.69 -47.72
CA LEU A 53 14.17 31.35 -46.83
C LEU A 53 13.52 32.61 -46.25
N LYS A 54 14.34 33.56 -45.78
CA LYS A 54 13.86 34.83 -45.24
C LYS A 54 13.08 35.63 -46.27
N ILE A 55 13.54 35.70 -47.52
CA ILE A 55 12.80 36.36 -48.62
C ILE A 55 11.46 35.66 -48.88
N ILE A 56 11.44 34.32 -48.91
CA ILE A 56 10.20 33.55 -49.10
C ILE A 56 9.19 33.87 -47.98
N VAL A 57 9.64 33.86 -46.73
CA VAL A 57 8.80 34.06 -45.54
C VAL A 57 8.32 35.51 -45.38
N GLU A 58 9.20 36.49 -45.54
CA GLU A 58 8.86 37.90 -45.30
C GLU A 58 8.12 38.53 -46.49
N MET A 59 8.49 38.19 -47.73
CA MET A 59 7.99 38.91 -48.92
C MET A 59 6.86 38.17 -49.64
N PHE A 60 6.86 36.83 -49.65
CA PHE A 60 5.97 36.05 -50.51
C PHE A 60 4.91 35.26 -49.76
N LEU A 61 5.25 34.70 -48.59
CA LEU A 61 4.30 33.99 -47.73
C LEU A 61 3.02 34.81 -47.45
N PRO A 62 3.09 36.15 -47.19
CA PRO A 62 1.90 37.01 -46.99
C PRO A 62 0.87 37.06 -48.10
N HIS A 63 1.22 36.56 -49.29
CA HIS A 63 0.38 36.63 -50.48
C HIS A 63 -0.09 35.26 -50.96
N MET A 64 0.28 34.18 -50.27
CA MET A 64 -0.10 32.82 -50.63
C MET A 64 -1.52 32.47 -50.18
N ASN A 65 -2.16 31.55 -50.89
CA ASN A 65 -3.44 31.00 -50.46
C ASN A 65 -3.24 30.02 -49.30
N HIS A 66 -3.90 30.29 -48.19
CA HIS A 66 -3.82 29.54 -46.95
C HIS A 66 -4.26 28.07 -47.07
N LEU A 67 -5.20 27.75 -47.96
CA LEU A 67 -5.67 26.37 -48.20
C LEU A 67 -4.68 25.52 -49.01
N THR A 68 -3.72 26.14 -49.69
CA THR A 68 -2.73 25.42 -50.52
C THR A 68 -1.31 25.61 -50.01
N LEU A 69 -1.16 26.19 -48.81
CA LEU A 69 0.12 26.62 -48.25
C LEU A 69 1.08 25.45 -48.06
N GLU A 70 0.56 24.31 -47.61
CA GLU A 70 1.30 23.07 -47.48
C GLU A 70 1.91 22.60 -48.82
N GLN A 71 1.07 22.46 -49.85
CA GLN A 71 1.47 21.93 -51.16
C GLN A 71 2.40 22.91 -51.92
N THR A 72 2.13 24.21 -51.79
CA THR A 72 2.84 25.24 -52.56
C THR A 72 4.16 25.68 -51.93
N CYS A 73 4.31 25.58 -50.61
CA CYS A 73 5.49 26.09 -49.90
C CYS A 73 6.03 25.12 -48.85
N PHE A 74 5.26 24.77 -47.81
CA PHE A 74 5.82 24.11 -46.62
C PHE A 74 6.41 22.72 -46.88
N SER A 75 5.69 21.85 -47.61
CA SER A 75 6.17 20.52 -47.98
C SER A 75 7.46 20.53 -48.80
N GLN A 76 7.74 21.62 -49.53
CA GLN A 76 8.95 21.78 -50.34
C GLN A 76 10.12 22.41 -49.56
N VAL A 77 9.82 23.37 -48.68
CA VAL A 77 10.83 24.19 -47.99
C VAL A 77 11.27 23.58 -46.66
N LEU A 78 10.33 23.07 -45.85
CA LEU A 78 10.62 22.70 -44.46
C LEU A 78 11.47 21.43 -44.31
N PRO A 79 11.29 20.34 -45.08
CA PRO A 79 12.16 19.16 -44.96
C PRO A 79 13.63 19.48 -45.23
N LYS A 80 13.90 20.35 -46.22
CA LYS A 80 15.25 20.83 -46.53
C LYS A 80 15.76 21.77 -45.42
N THR A 81 14.89 22.60 -44.84
CA THR A 81 15.22 23.44 -43.68
C THR A 81 15.68 22.62 -42.48
N VAL A 82 14.95 21.54 -42.16
CA VAL A 82 15.29 20.62 -41.07
C VAL A 82 16.65 19.96 -41.34
N LYS A 83 16.87 19.45 -42.54
CA LYS A 83 18.15 18.86 -42.93
C LYS A 83 19.31 19.86 -42.77
N LEU A 84 19.14 21.11 -43.21
CA LEU A 84 20.15 22.16 -43.05
C LEU A 84 20.45 22.45 -41.58
N PHE A 85 19.42 22.48 -40.74
CA PHE A 85 19.58 22.63 -39.30
C PHE A 85 20.39 21.47 -38.70
N ASP A 86 20.12 20.24 -39.13
CA ASP A 86 20.84 19.04 -38.66
C ASP A 86 22.30 19.01 -39.12
N ASP A 87 22.56 19.41 -40.36
CA ASP A 87 23.92 19.54 -40.89
C ASP A 87 24.73 20.59 -40.10
N MET A 88 24.10 21.73 -39.77
CA MET A 88 24.70 22.74 -38.88
C MET A 88 24.95 22.22 -37.47
N MET A 89 23.98 21.49 -36.89
CA MET A 89 24.08 20.87 -35.57
C MET A 89 25.19 19.83 -35.50
N PHE A 90 25.33 19.02 -36.54
CA PHE A 90 26.39 18.02 -36.66
C PHE A 90 27.76 18.67 -36.71
N GLU A 91 27.95 19.68 -37.56
CA GLU A 91 29.22 20.40 -37.69
C GLU A 91 29.58 21.15 -36.40
N LEU A 92 28.58 21.74 -35.76
CA LEU A 92 28.76 22.40 -34.48
C LEU A 92 29.24 21.41 -33.41
N THR A 93 28.64 20.23 -33.34
CA THR A 93 28.97 19.21 -32.32
C THR A 93 30.33 18.55 -32.60
N SER A 94 30.68 18.36 -33.88
CA SER A 94 31.96 17.76 -34.30
C SER A 94 33.15 18.66 -33.96
N GLN A 95 33.00 19.98 -34.16
CA GLN A 95 34.06 20.95 -33.90
C GLN A 95 34.10 21.47 -32.46
N ALA A 96 33.01 21.35 -31.68
CA ALA A 96 32.91 21.92 -30.33
C ALA A 96 34.02 21.47 -29.36
N ARG A 97 34.51 20.22 -29.47
CA ARG A 97 35.62 19.73 -28.62
C ARG A 97 36.95 20.42 -28.88
N GLY A 98 37.13 20.98 -30.08
CA GLY A 98 38.33 21.73 -30.48
C GLY A 98 38.35 23.18 -29.99
N LEU A 99 37.26 23.67 -29.40
CA LEU A 99 37.12 25.05 -28.95
C LEU A 99 38.18 25.39 -27.91
N SER A 100 39.03 26.38 -28.18
CA SER A 100 40.03 26.90 -27.23
C SER A 100 40.23 28.40 -27.41
N SER A 101 40.73 29.09 -26.39
CA SER A 101 41.06 30.52 -26.47
C SER A 101 42.19 30.83 -27.48
N GLN A 102 42.92 29.81 -27.93
CA GLN A 102 44.04 29.95 -28.87
C GLN A 102 43.63 29.65 -30.32
N ASN A 103 42.51 28.94 -30.53
CA ASN A 103 42.06 28.55 -31.87
C ASN A 103 40.92 29.48 -32.33
N LEU A 104 41.32 30.67 -32.82
CA LEU A 104 40.39 31.72 -33.24
C LEU A 104 39.53 31.31 -34.44
N GLU A 105 40.03 30.46 -35.33
CA GLU A 105 39.31 29.98 -36.53
C GLU A 105 38.14 29.05 -36.16
N ILE A 106 38.35 28.09 -35.26
CA ILE A 106 37.26 27.24 -34.76
C ILE A 106 36.26 28.10 -33.97
N GLN A 107 36.74 29.07 -33.19
CA GLN A 107 35.87 29.98 -32.46
C GLN A 107 34.98 30.82 -33.39
N THR A 108 35.53 31.43 -34.44
CA THR A 108 34.74 32.21 -35.41
C THR A 108 33.78 31.32 -36.18
N THR A 109 34.20 30.11 -36.57
CA THR A 109 33.35 29.15 -37.27
C THR A 109 32.14 28.75 -36.41
N LEU A 110 32.36 28.34 -35.15
CA LEU A 110 31.28 27.96 -34.24
C LEU A 110 30.34 29.13 -33.93
N ARG A 111 30.88 30.34 -33.76
CA ARG A 111 30.06 31.55 -33.55
C ARG A 111 29.20 31.86 -34.78
N ASN A 112 29.77 31.73 -35.99
CA ASN A 112 29.02 31.92 -37.22
C ASN A 112 27.89 30.89 -37.36
N ILE A 113 28.15 29.61 -37.06
CA ILE A 113 27.12 28.56 -37.09
C ILE A 113 25.99 28.88 -36.10
N LEU A 114 26.31 29.18 -34.84
CA LEU A 114 25.31 29.54 -33.83
C LEU A 114 24.48 30.75 -34.25
N GLN A 115 25.12 31.80 -34.79
CA GLN A 115 24.43 32.99 -35.28
C GLN A 115 23.49 32.68 -36.45
N THR A 116 23.93 31.79 -37.34
CA THR A 116 23.15 31.31 -38.49
C THR A 116 21.93 30.52 -38.02
N MET A 117 22.08 29.65 -37.02
CA MET A 117 20.96 28.92 -36.40
C MET A 117 19.95 29.86 -35.72
N VAL A 118 20.42 30.91 -35.02
CA VAL A 118 19.54 31.94 -34.42
C VAL A 118 18.70 32.63 -35.50
N GLN A 119 19.30 33.00 -36.63
CA GLN A 119 18.56 33.60 -37.76
C GLN A 119 17.53 32.64 -38.35
N LEU A 120 17.87 31.35 -38.43
CA LEU A 120 16.95 30.34 -38.91
C LEU A 120 15.72 30.17 -37.99
N LEU A 121 15.93 30.10 -36.68
CA LEU A 121 14.85 30.06 -35.68
C LEU A 121 13.94 31.29 -35.79
N GLY A 122 14.52 32.48 -35.94
CA GLY A 122 13.76 33.71 -36.17
C GLY A 122 12.92 33.67 -37.45
N THR A 123 13.47 33.11 -38.53
CA THR A 123 12.77 32.96 -39.81
C THR A 123 11.60 31.97 -39.70
N LEU A 124 11.80 30.84 -39.02
CA LEU A 124 10.73 29.88 -38.70
C LEU A 124 9.64 30.51 -37.82
N THR A 125 10.01 31.41 -36.92
CA THR A 125 9.04 32.17 -36.10
C THR A 125 8.16 33.04 -36.99
N GLY A 126 8.74 33.66 -38.03
CA GLY A 126 8.00 34.39 -39.05
C GLY A 126 6.97 33.52 -39.79
N CYS A 127 7.31 32.26 -40.13
CA CYS A 127 6.36 31.32 -40.74
C CYS A 127 5.12 31.12 -39.85
N VAL A 128 5.34 30.87 -38.56
CA VAL A 128 4.26 30.63 -37.59
C VAL A 128 3.39 31.87 -37.41
N GLN A 129 4.02 33.03 -37.19
CA GLN A 129 3.30 34.30 -37.01
C GLN A 129 2.43 34.65 -38.23
N HIS A 130 2.91 34.35 -39.43
CA HIS A 130 2.15 34.57 -40.63
C HIS A 130 0.87 33.72 -40.68
N VAL A 131 0.97 32.42 -40.37
CA VAL A 131 -0.21 31.54 -40.32
C VAL A 131 -1.17 32.01 -39.22
N CYS A 132 -0.66 32.41 -38.06
CA CYS A 132 -1.47 32.90 -36.94
C CYS A 132 -2.23 34.20 -37.27
N THR A 133 -1.67 35.09 -38.08
CA THR A 133 -2.28 36.39 -38.40
C THR A 133 -3.30 36.33 -39.54
N THR A 134 -3.26 35.26 -40.34
CA THR A 134 -4.09 35.14 -41.55
C THR A 134 -5.37 34.32 -41.36
N GLN A 135 -5.45 33.49 -40.32
CA GLN A 135 -6.58 32.58 -40.09
C GLN A 135 -7.09 32.64 -38.65
N GLU A 136 -8.41 32.62 -38.47
CA GLU A 136 -9.05 32.50 -37.15
C GLU A 136 -9.18 31.04 -36.68
N SER A 137 -9.25 30.08 -37.62
CA SER A 137 -9.32 28.63 -37.35
C SER A 137 -8.46 27.89 -38.36
N ILE A 138 -7.61 26.99 -37.88
CA ILE A 138 -6.61 26.29 -38.69
C ILE A 138 -6.99 24.82 -38.83
N ILE A 139 -6.92 24.30 -40.07
CA ILE A 139 -7.01 22.87 -40.40
C ILE A 139 -5.59 22.34 -40.53
N LEU A 140 -5.29 21.23 -39.86
CA LEU A 140 -3.91 20.73 -39.72
C LEU A 140 -3.33 20.22 -41.05
N GLU A 141 -4.16 19.60 -41.90
CA GLU A 141 -3.78 19.13 -43.25
C GLU A 141 -3.07 20.22 -44.07
N ASN A 142 -3.55 21.46 -43.96
CA ASN A 142 -3.06 22.61 -44.73
C ASN A 142 -1.70 23.15 -44.25
N ILE A 143 -1.17 22.63 -43.14
CA ILE A 143 0.10 23.06 -42.55
C ILE A 143 0.89 21.92 -41.84
N HIS A 144 0.59 20.65 -42.06
CA HIS A 144 1.09 19.54 -41.24
C HIS A 144 2.64 19.43 -41.18
N SER A 145 3.34 19.86 -42.23
CA SER A 145 4.82 19.90 -42.22
C SER A 145 5.40 20.97 -41.29
N LEU A 146 4.62 22.01 -40.96
CA LEU A 146 5.08 23.15 -40.15
C LEU A 146 5.27 22.78 -38.67
N PRO A 147 4.27 22.27 -37.93
CA PRO A 147 4.47 21.85 -36.54
C PRO A 147 5.56 20.78 -36.40
N SER A 148 5.56 19.76 -37.25
CA SER A 148 6.52 18.65 -37.17
C SER A 148 7.98 19.13 -37.36
N SER A 149 8.23 19.98 -38.35
CA SER A 149 9.56 20.54 -38.61
C SER A 149 10.03 21.46 -37.48
N ILE A 150 9.14 22.31 -36.97
CA ILE A 150 9.48 23.25 -35.89
C ILE A 150 9.75 22.50 -34.58
N LEU A 151 8.92 21.51 -34.23
CA LEU A 151 9.11 20.71 -33.02
C LEU A 151 10.46 19.98 -33.05
N HIS A 152 10.87 19.48 -34.22
CA HIS A 152 12.19 18.89 -34.39
C HIS A 152 13.33 19.88 -34.12
N VAL A 153 13.28 21.07 -34.75
CA VAL A 153 14.30 22.13 -34.57
C VAL A 153 14.36 22.61 -33.12
N ILE A 154 13.21 22.82 -32.47
CA ILE A 154 13.10 23.21 -31.06
C ILE A 154 13.72 22.14 -30.17
N LYS A 155 13.33 20.87 -30.34
CA LYS A 155 13.85 19.74 -29.55
C LYS A 155 15.37 19.65 -29.67
N SER A 156 15.90 19.65 -30.89
CA SER A 156 17.34 19.57 -31.14
C SER A 156 18.10 20.76 -30.56
N THR A 157 17.52 21.96 -30.60
CA THR A 157 18.10 23.15 -29.97
C THR A 157 18.16 23.01 -28.44
N PHE A 158 17.07 22.60 -27.79
CA PHE A 158 17.07 22.43 -26.33
C PHE A 158 17.97 21.29 -25.87
N VAL A 159 18.05 20.19 -26.61
CA VAL A 159 19.00 19.10 -26.31
C VAL A 159 20.43 19.62 -26.35
N HIS A 160 20.77 20.44 -27.36
CA HIS A 160 22.08 21.06 -27.45
C HIS A 160 22.35 22.01 -26.28
N CYS A 161 21.39 22.90 -25.97
CA CYS A 161 21.51 23.83 -24.85
C CYS A 161 21.69 23.09 -23.51
N LYS A 162 20.93 22.01 -23.27
CA LYS A 162 21.04 21.17 -22.07
C LYS A 162 22.42 20.52 -21.94
N ASN A 163 22.94 19.98 -23.04
CA ASN A 163 24.22 19.26 -23.06
C ASN A 163 25.43 20.17 -23.30
N SER A 164 25.22 21.47 -23.48
CA SER A 164 26.24 22.44 -23.90
C SER A 164 27.50 22.43 -23.03
N GLU A 165 27.38 22.27 -21.70
CA GLU A 165 28.52 22.20 -20.79
C GLU A 165 29.48 21.04 -21.15
N SER A 166 28.91 19.87 -21.47
CA SER A 166 29.66 18.69 -21.91
C SER A 166 30.20 18.83 -23.33
N VAL A 167 29.40 19.38 -24.25
CA VAL A 167 29.75 19.53 -25.67
C VAL A 167 30.94 20.47 -25.84
N TYR A 168 30.97 21.57 -25.10
CA TYR A 168 32.05 22.57 -25.15
C TYR A 168 33.16 22.32 -24.12
N SER A 169 33.18 21.16 -23.44
CA SER A 169 34.25 20.73 -22.53
C SER A 169 34.63 21.80 -21.48
N GLY A 170 33.62 22.45 -20.88
CA GLY A 170 33.80 23.50 -19.87
C GLY A 170 34.23 24.89 -20.41
N ARG A 171 34.30 25.09 -21.73
CA ARG A 171 34.72 26.36 -22.37
C ARG A 171 33.55 27.18 -22.92
N LEU A 172 32.38 27.02 -22.32
CA LEU A 172 31.11 27.61 -22.75
C LEU A 172 31.13 29.16 -22.75
N HIS A 173 31.94 29.78 -21.90
CA HIS A 173 32.07 31.24 -21.80
C HIS A 173 32.45 31.94 -23.12
N LEU A 174 33.03 31.23 -24.09
CA LEU A 174 33.42 31.77 -25.40
C LEU A 174 32.23 31.92 -26.39
N VAL A 175 31.11 31.26 -26.11
CA VAL A 175 29.91 31.21 -26.96
C VAL A 175 28.58 31.36 -26.18
N SER A 176 28.67 31.64 -24.88
CA SER A 176 27.52 31.70 -23.97
C SER A 176 26.45 32.71 -24.39
N ASP A 177 26.87 33.86 -24.93
CA ASP A 177 25.99 34.91 -25.44
C ASP A 177 25.11 34.41 -26.60
N LEU A 178 25.71 33.66 -27.54
CA LEU A 178 25.00 33.08 -28.68
C LEU A 178 24.15 31.88 -28.28
N LEU A 179 24.60 31.04 -27.34
CA LEU A 179 23.78 29.96 -26.80
C LEU A 179 22.55 30.48 -26.06
N GLN A 180 22.69 31.58 -25.32
CA GLN A 180 21.56 32.24 -24.66
C GLN A 180 20.61 32.87 -25.68
N ALA A 181 21.12 33.45 -26.77
CA ALA A 181 20.29 33.94 -27.87
C ALA A 181 19.54 32.79 -28.57
N LEU A 182 20.22 31.67 -28.81
CA LEU A 182 19.63 30.47 -29.41
C LEU A 182 18.50 29.90 -28.54
N PHE A 183 18.73 29.79 -27.23
CA PHE A 183 17.70 29.33 -26.28
C PHE A 183 16.50 30.29 -26.25
N LYS A 184 16.72 31.61 -26.25
CA LYS A 184 15.64 32.61 -26.27
C LYS A 184 14.80 32.52 -27.54
N GLU A 185 15.44 32.38 -28.70
CA GLU A 185 14.69 32.24 -29.96
C GLU A 185 13.94 30.91 -30.05
N ALA A 186 14.51 29.80 -29.59
CA ALA A 186 13.79 28.53 -29.51
C ALA A 186 12.58 28.61 -28.56
N TYR A 187 12.73 29.28 -27.41
CA TYR A 187 11.61 29.53 -26.49
C TYR A 187 10.52 30.41 -27.14
N SER A 188 10.92 31.47 -27.84
CA SER A 188 10.00 32.34 -28.59
C SER A 188 9.24 31.57 -29.67
N LEU A 189 9.95 30.76 -30.45
CA LEU A 189 9.40 29.90 -31.49
C LEU A 189 8.42 28.88 -30.91
N GLN A 190 8.76 28.21 -29.81
CA GLN A 190 7.84 27.28 -29.15
C GLN A 190 6.57 27.99 -28.69
N LYS A 191 6.70 29.18 -28.07
CA LYS A 191 5.54 29.95 -27.62
C LYS A 191 4.63 30.30 -28.79
N GLN A 192 5.18 30.77 -29.91
CA GLN A 192 4.40 31.07 -31.11
C GLN A 192 3.75 29.80 -31.70
N LEU A 193 4.46 28.67 -31.70
CA LEU A 193 3.88 27.40 -32.14
C LEU A 193 2.71 26.96 -31.25
N MET A 194 2.82 27.14 -29.93
CA MET A 194 1.73 26.83 -29.00
C MET A 194 0.50 27.73 -29.25
N GLU A 195 0.71 29.01 -29.59
CA GLU A 195 -0.36 29.92 -30.00
C GLU A 195 -1.05 29.45 -31.29
N LEU A 196 -0.26 29.00 -32.29
CA LEU A 196 -0.78 28.40 -33.53
C LEU A 196 -1.63 27.17 -33.25
N LEU A 197 -1.09 26.22 -32.48
CA LEU A 197 -1.76 24.96 -32.13
C LEU A 197 -3.05 25.21 -31.31
N ASP A 198 -3.10 26.29 -30.54
CA ASP A 198 -4.32 26.71 -29.83
C ASP A 198 -5.47 27.10 -30.77
N MET A 199 -5.18 27.50 -32.02
CA MET A 199 -6.17 27.86 -33.05
C MET A 199 -6.56 26.68 -33.96
N VAL A 200 -5.92 25.52 -33.82
CA VAL A 200 -6.25 24.32 -34.59
C VAL A 200 -7.62 23.79 -34.16
N CYS A 201 -8.51 23.55 -35.11
CA CYS A 201 -9.81 22.95 -34.87
C CYS A 201 -9.91 21.61 -35.60
N MET A 202 -10.34 20.58 -34.88
CA MET A 202 -10.54 19.23 -35.44
C MET A 202 -12.05 18.98 -35.47
N ASP A 203 -12.61 18.70 -36.65
CA ASP A 203 -14.04 18.39 -36.76
C ASP A 203 -14.29 16.92 -36.40
N PRO A 204 -15.04 16.60 -35.33
CA PRO A 204 -15.34 15.21 -34.95
C PRO A 204 -16.19 14.45 -35.98
N LEU A 205 -16.73 15.11 -37.01
CA LEU A 205 -17.53 14.50 -38.07
C LEU A 205 -16.71 14.05 -39.29
N ILE A 206 -15.46 14.48 -39.39
CA ILE A 206 -14.56 14.20 -40.51
C ILE A 206 -13.54 13.15 -40.06
N ASP A 207 -13.69 11.92 -40.53
CA ASP A 207 -12.82 10.77 -40.21
C ASP A 207 -11.54 10.79 -41.07
N GLU A 208 -10.82 11.90 -41.03
CA GLU A 208 -9.50 12.03 -41.67
C GLU A 208 -8.42 11.56 -40.69
N ASN A 209 -8.03 10.29 -40.80
CA ASN A 209 -7.05 9.65 -39.91
C ASN A 209 -5.71 10.40 -39.84
N ASP A 210 -5.30 11.08 -40.92
CA ASP A 210 -3.99 11.71 -41.02
C ASP A 210 -3.88 12.94 -40.09
N ASP A 211 -4.89 13.81 -40.05
CA ASP A 211 -4.94 14.97 -39.14
C ASP A 211 -4.91 14.54 -37.66
N ILE A 212 -5.58 13.43 -37.33
CA ILE A 212 -5.61 12.86 -35.98
C ILE A 212 -4.20 12.39 -35.59
N LEU A 213 -3.53 11.67 -36.48
CA LEU A 213 -2.17 11.18 -36.27
C LEU A 213 -1.18 12.33 -36.11
N ASP A 214 -1.29 13.37 -36.93
CA ASP A 214 -0.42 14.55 -36.85
C ASP A 214 -0.57 15.27 -35.51
N MET A 215 -1.80 15.45 -35.01
CA MET A 215 -2.00 16.06 -33.70
C MET A 215 -1.46 15.19 -32.55
N VAL A 216 -1.59 13.86 -32.66
CA VAL A 216 -0.98 12.91 -31.70
C VAL A 216 0.55 13.04 -31.73
N VAL A 217 1.17 13.10 -32.91
CA VAL A 217 2.62 13.30 -33.07
C VAL A 217 3.07 14.63 -32.46
N VAL A 218 2.29 15.70 -32.64
CA VAL A 218 2.57 17.01 -32.04
C VAL A 218 2.57 16.92 -30.51
N ILE A 219 1.56 16.30 -29.91
CA ILE A 219 1.46 16.15 -28.44
C ILE A 219 2.65 15.36 -27.89
N HIS A 220 3.02 14.24 -28.53
CA HIS A 220 4.17 13.43 -28.09
C HIS A 220 5.51 14.10 -28.35
N SER A 221 5.64 14.91 -29.40
CA SER A 221 6.85 15.70 -29.64
C SER A 221 7.02 16.81 -28.58
N LEU A 222 5.92 17.42 -28.13
CA LEU A 222 5.93 18.36 -27.01
C LEU A 222 6.27 17.67 -25.69
N LEU A 223 5.79 16.43 -25.48
CA LEU A 223 6.16 15.60 -24.33
C LEU A 223 7.67 15.30 -24.32
N ASP A 224 8.24 14.93 -25.47
CA ASP A 224 9.68 14.76 -25.62
C ASP A 224 10.44 16.04 -25.25
N ILE A 225 9.96 17.20 -25.68
CA ILE A 225 10.54 18.50 -25.31
C ILE A 225 10.45 18.73 -23.80
N CYS A 226 9.32 18.41 -23.15
CA CYS A 226 9.19 18.49 -21.68
C CYS A 226 10.30 17.74 -20.95
N SER A 227 10.60 16.51 -21.37
CA SER A 227 11.67 15.70 -20.77
C SER A 227 13.07 16.35 -20.87
N VAL A 228 13.30 17.15 -21.91
CA VAL A 228 14.56 17.89 -22.10
C VAL A 228 14.59 19.11 -21.16
N ILE A 229 13.52 19.90 -21.12
CA ILE A 229 13.47 21.18 -20.40
C ILE A 229 13.27 21.05 -18.88
N SER A 230 12.93 19.85 -18.39
CA SER A 230 12.59 19.59 -16.98
C SER A 230 13.63 20.10 -15.97
N SER A 231 14.91 20.03 -16.32
CA SER A 231 16.04 20.49 -15.51
C SER A 231 16.58 21.87 -15.89
N MET A 232 15.95 22.57 -16.85
CA MET A 232 16.43 23.85 -17.38
C MET A 232 15.70 25.03 -16.74
N ASP A 233 14.37 25.07 -16.83
CA ASP A 233 13.53 26.16 -16.29
C ASP A 233 12.16 25.64 -15.84
N HIS A 234 11.84 25.81 -14.56
CA HIS A 234 10.61 25.29 -13.96
C HIS A 234 9.33 25.93 -14.52
N ALA A 235 9.36 27.23 -14.85
CA ALA A 235 8.17 27.93 -15.34
C ALA A 235 7.86 27.53 -16.78
N PHE A 236 8.90 27.40 -17.60
CA PHE A 236 8.79 26.91 -18.97
C PHE A 236 8.31 25.46 -19.02
N HIS A 237 8.87 24.61 -18.15
CA HIS A 237 8.44 23.21 -18.02
C HIS A 237 6.95 23.10 -17.65
N ALA A 238 6.52 23.82 -16.61
CA ALA A 238 5.11 23.84 -16.20
C ALA A 238 4.17 24.37 -17.30
N ASN A 239 4.57 25.40 -18.04
CA ASN A 239 3.76 25.96 -19.13
C ASN A 239 3.60 24.99 -20.30
N THR A 240 4.66 24.24 -20.64
CA THR A 240 4.60 23.24 -21.71
C THR A 240 3.69 22.08 -21.30
N TRP A 241 3.81 21.59 -20.07
CA TRP A 241 2.87 20.60 -19.52
C TRP A 241 1.43 21.07 -19.50
N LYS A 242 1.19 22.30 -19.03
CA LYS A 242 -0.15 22.90 -19.02
C LYS A 242 -0.77 22.90 -20.42
N PHE A 243 0.05 23.14 -21.44
CA PHE A 243 -0.40 23.12 -22.83
C PHE A 243 -0.66 21.71 -23.34
N ILE A 244 0.22 20.74 -23.05
CA ILE A 244 0.00 19.31 -23.39
C ILE A 244 -1.35 18.84 -22.85
N ILE A 245 -1.62 19.07 -21.55
CA ILE A 245 -2.88 18.70 -20.92
C ILE A 245 -4.06 19.44 -21.56
N LYS A 246 -3.92 20.74 -21.82
CA LYS A 246 -4.96 21.54 -22.49
C LYS A 246 -5.30 20.97 -23.87
N GLN A 247 -4.31 20.66 -24.71
CA GLN A 247 -4.55 20.13 -26.06
C GLN A 247 -5.16 18.73 -26.02
N SER A 248 -4.67 17.86 -25.12
CA SER A 248 -5.23 16.53 -24.93
C SER A 248 -6.73 16.59 -24.61
N LEU A 249 -7.14 17.54 -23.76
CA LEU A 249 -8.53 17.73 -23.37
C LEU A 249 -9.37 18.42 -24.46
N LYS A 250 -8.82 19.46 -25.12
CA LYS A 250 -9.50 20.19 -26.20
C LYS A 250 -9.95 19.26 -27.32
N HIS A 251 -9.12 18.28 -27.67
CA HIS A 251 -9.37 17.33 -28.75
C HIS A 251 -9.74 15.91 -28.28
N GLN A 252 -10.08 15.74 -26.99
CA GLN A 252 -10.29 14.45 -26.34
C GLN A 252 -11.22 13.50 -27.11
N SER A 253 -12.32 13.99 -27.69
CA SER A 253 -13.29 13.15 -28.40
C SER A 253 -12.68 12.40 -29.58
N VAL A 254 -11.64 12.97 -30.21
CA VAL A 254 -11.01 12.49 -31.45
C VAL A 254 -9.73 11.70 -31.16
N ILE A 255 -8.85 12.22 -30.29
CA ILE A 255 -7.49 11.64 -30.11
C ILE A 255 -7.38 10.59 -28.99
N LYS A 256 -8.40 10.42 -28.13
CA LYS A 256 -8.36 9.56 -26.92
C LYS A 256 -7.96 8.09 -27.15
N SER A 257 -8.19 7.53 -28.33
CA SER A 257 -7.84 6.13 -28.62
C SER A 257 -6.43 5.97 -29.17
N GLN A 258 -5.85 7.03 -29.73
CA GLN A 258 -4.54 7.00 -30.41
C GLN A 258 -3.42 7.59 -29.55
N LEU A 259 -3.75 8.41 -28.55
CA LEU A 259 -2.78 8.92 -27.59
C LEU A 259 -2.12 7.78 -26.82
N LYS A 260 -0.79 7.79 -26.76
CA LYS A 260 -0.01 6.93 -25.87
C LYS A 260 -0.13 7.43 -24.42
N HIS A 261 -1.25 7.14 -23.78
CA HIS A 261 -1.54 7.59 -22.41
C HIS A 261 -0.49 7.15 -21.39
N LYS A 262 0.09 5.97 -21.59
CA LYS A 262 1.16 5.44 -20.75
C LYS A 262 2.39 6.35 -20.70
N ASP A 263 2.81 6.90 -21.84
CA ASP A 263 3.98 7.77 -21.92
C ASP A 263 3.73 9.08 -21.17
N ILE A 264 2.52 9.65 -21.34
CA ILE A 264 2.10 10.89 -20.66
C ILE A 264 2.03 10.70 -19.14
N ILE A 265 1.39 9.62 -18.66
CA ILE A 265 1.30 9.32 -17.22
C ILE A 265 2.69 9.05 -16.65
N THR A 266 3.52 8.27 -17.36
CA THR A 266 4.86 7.92 -16.88
C THR A 266 5.73 9.16 -16.74
N SER A 267 5.74 10.03 -17.73
CA SER A 267 6.49 11.29 -17.66
C SER A 267 5.98 12.21 -16.54
N LEU A 268 4.66 12.34 -16.34
CA LEU A 268 4.11 13.08 -15.20
C LEU A 268 4.56 12.47 -13.85
N CYS A 269 4.49 11.16 -13.70
CA CYS A 269 4.92 10.47 -12.49
C CYS A 269 6.41 10.68 -12.21
N GLU A 270 7.26 10.60 -13.24
CA GLU A 270 8.70 10.86 -13.14
C GLU A 270 8.98 12.31 -12.70
N ASP A 271 8.28 13.30 -13.28
CA ASP A 271 8.41 14.71 -12.90
C ASP A 271 7.92 14.99 -11.47
N ILE A 272 6.85 14.32 -11.03
CA ILE A 272 6.36 14.37 -9.65
C ILE A 272 7.42 13.82 -8.69
N LEU A 273 7.98 12.64 -8.99
CA LEU A 273 9.00 11.99 -8.15
C LEU A 273 10.29 12.80 -8.08
N TYR A 274 10.76 13.34 -9.22
CA TYR A 274 11.94 14.19 -9.26
C TYR A 274 11.75 15.45 -8.40
N SER A 275 10.62 16.14 -8.59
CA SER A 275 10.31 17.36 -7.85
C SER A 275 10.08 17.07 -6.35
N PHE A 276 9.49 15.92 -6.02
CA PHE A 276 9.30 15.43 -4.66
C PHE A 276 10.65 15.18 -3.95
N HIS A 277 11.55 14.43 -4.58
CA HIS A 277 12.89 14.17 -4.02
C HIS A 277 13.69 15.47 -3.86
N SER A 278 13.57 16.40 -4.81
CA SER A 278 14.18 17.74 -4.67
C SER A 278 13.61 18.52 -3.48
N CYS A 279 12.29 18.46 -3.23
CA CYS A 279 11.69 19.07 -2.04
C CYS A 279 12.22 18.46 -0.75
N LEU A 280 12.33 17.12 -0.69
CA LEU A 280 12.86 16.42 0.48
C LEU A 280 14.33 16.79 0.75
N GLN A 281 15.16 16.79 -0.29
CA GLN A 281 16.58 17.14 -0.16
C GLN A 281 16.77 18.57 0.35
N LEU A 282 16.00 19.53 -0.17
CA LEU A 282 16.03 20.91 0.30
C LEU A 282 15.56 21.03 1.76
N ALA A 283 14.52 20.30 2.15
CA ALA A 283 14.03 20.29 3.54
C ALA A 283 15.06 19.68 4.53
N GLU A 284 15.76 18.62 4.13
CA GLU A 284 16.83 18.03 4.94
C GLU A 284 18.01 19.00 5.12
N GLN A 285 18.40 19.72 4.06
CA GLN A 285 19.46 20.73 4.11
C GLN A 285 19.09 21.90 5.01
N MET A 286 17.85 22.38 4.93
CA MET A 286 17.33 23.46 5.79
C MET A 286 17.27 23.05 7.27
N THR A 287 17.02 21.78 7.56
CA THR A 287 17.01 21.24 8.93
C THR A 287 18.42 21.12 9.52
N GLN A 288 19.44 20.87 8.68
CA GLN A 288 20.83 20.71 9.12
C GLN A 288 21.60 22.02 9.31
N SER A 289 21.20 23.10 8.63
CA SER A 289 21.98 24.34 8.59
C SER A 289 21.71 25.31 9.74
N ASP A 290 20.67 25.13 10.57
CA ASP A 290 20.22 26.01 11.67
C ASP A 290 20.06 27.52 11.32
N SER A 291 20.41 27.93 10.11
CA SER A 291 20.27 29.27 9.54
C SER A 291 19.16 29.25 8.50
N GLN A 292 18.10 30.03 8.73
CA GLN A 292 17.07 30.31 7.73
C GLN A 292 17.67 31.10 6.56
N ASP A 293 18.39 30.43 5.67
CA ASP A 293 18.80 31.05 4.42
C ASP A 293 17.55 31.28 3.55
N ASN A 294 17.20 32.55 3.37
CA ASN A 294 15.98 32.99 2.68
C ASN A 294 15.94 32.51 1.21
N ALA A 295 17.08 32.14 0.64
CA ALA A 295 17.18 31.59 -0.72
C ALA A 295 16.64 30.16 -0.81
N ASP A 296 17.03 29.27 0.10
CA ASP A 296 16.66 27.85 0.08
C ASP A 296 15.18 27.65 0.39
N CYS A 297 14.64 28.42 1.35
CA CYS A 297 13.21 28.44 1.64
C CYS A 297 12.39 28.88 0.42
N ARG A 298 12.85 29.90 -0.32
CA ARG A 298 12.19 30.33 -1.58
C ARG A 298 12.28 29.26 -2.67
N LEU A 299 13.40 28.56 -2.76
CA LEU A 299 13.59 27.48 -3.73
C LEU A 299 12.66 26.32 -3.41
N PHE A 300 12.63 25.87 -2.14
CA PHE A 300 11.69 24.87 -1.63
C PHE A 300 10.24 25.23 -1.97
N GLN A 301 9.80 26.46 -1.68
CA GLN A 301 8.44 26.91 -1.99
C GLN A 301 8.13 26.91 -3.49
N LYS A 302 9.11 27.23 -4.35
CA LYS A 302 8.96 27.15 -5.80
C LYS A 302 8.83 25.70 -6.27
N THR A 303 9.68 24.80 -5.78
CA THR A 303 9.63 23.38 -6.11
C THR A 303 8.33 22.76 -5.61
N LEU A 304 7.88 23.07 -4.40
CA LEU A 304 6.61 22.59 -3.84
C LEU A 304 5.39 23.02 -4.66
N LYS A 305 5.40 24.26 -5.19
CA LYS A 305 4.33 24.73 -6.11
C LYS A 305 4.33 23.94 -7.42
N LEU A 306 5.51 23.66 -7.96
CA LEU A 306 5.67 22.86 -9.17
C LEU A 306 5.15 21.43 -8.97
N CYS A 307 5.52 20.80 -7.85
CA CYS A 307 5.01 19.51 -7.42
C CYS A 307 3.48 19.46 -7.37
N ARG A 308 2.87 20.45 -6.69
CA ARG A 308 1.41 20.56 -6.59
C ARG A 308 0.76 20.73 -7.96
N PHE A 309 1.40 21.44 -8.88
CA PHE A 309 0.92 21.57 -10.25
C PHE A 309 0.91 20.22 -10.98
N PHE A 310 2.00 19.45 -10.92
CA PHE A 310 2.07 18.14 -11.58
C PHE A 310 1.10 17.13 -10.97
N ALA A 311 1.01 17.07 -9.64
CA ALA A 311 0.07 16.17 -8.96
C ALA A 311 -1.40 16.50 -9.32
N ASN A 312 -1.77 17.78 -9.37
CA ASN A 312 -3.11 18.19 -9.81
C ASN A 312 -3.36 17.87 -11.29
N SER A 313 -2.33 18.03 -12.13
CA SER A 313 -2.41 17.70 -13.56
C SER A 313 -2.60 16.20 -13.77
N LEU A 314 -1.90 15.37 -13.00
CA LEU A 314 -2.09 13.92 -12.97
C LEU A 314 -3.53 13.57 -12.55
N LEU A 315 -4.01 14.12 -11.43
CA LEU A 315 -5.37 13.86 -10.95
C LEU A 315 -6.43 14.24 -11.99
N HIS A 316 -6.27 15.39 -12.65
CA HIS A 316 -7.19 15.83 -13.69
C HIS A 316 -7.14 14.91 -14.92
N TYR A 317 -5.93 14.59 -15.40
CA TYR A 317 -5.75 13.73 -16.56
C TYR A 317 -6.28 12.31 -16.32
N THR A 318 -6.02 11.74 -15.13
CA THR A 318 -6.55 10.44 -14.73
C THR A 318 -8.07 10.41 -14.77
N LYS A 319 -8.72 11.45 -14.25
CA LYS A 319 -10.18 11.55 -14.27
C LYS A 319 -10.76 11.55 -15.69
N GLU A 320 -10.18 12.32 -16.60
CA GLU A 320 -10.73 12.52 -17.95
C GLU A 320 -10.42 11.35 -18.90
N PHE A 321 -9.32 10.62 -18.67
CA PHE A 321 -8.86 9.54 -19.54
C PHE A 321 -8.90 8.14 -18.90
N LEU A 322 -9.54 7.99 -17.73
CA LEU A 322 -9.54 6.75 -16.94
C LEU A 322 -9.69 5.44 -17.75
N PRO A 323 -10.63 5.32 -18.72
CA PRO A 323 -10.81 4.07 -19.48
C PRO A 323 -9.58 3.61 -20.28
N PHE A 324 -8.63 4.51 -20.56
CA PHE A 324 -7.44 4.24 -21.38
C PHE A 324 -6.17 4.03 -20.54
N LEU A 325 -6.29 3.94 -19.21
CA LEU A 325 -5.14 3.93 -18.29
C LEU A 325 -4.79 2.54 -17.73
N SER A 326 -5.27 1.46 -18.33
CA SER A 326 -4.96 0.08 -17.89
C SER A 326 -3.45 -0.12 -17.74
N ASP A 327 -2.69 0.27 -18.75
CA ASP A 327 -1.24 0.03 -18.84
C ASP A 327 -0.42 0.99 -17.96
N SER A 328 -1.08 1.97 -17.36
CA SER A 328 -0.48 2.99 -16.48
C SER A 328 -0.69 2.70 -14.99
N CYS A 329 -1.54 1.73 -14.65
CA CYS A 329 -1.89 1.42 -13.26
C CYS A 329 -0.67 1.03 -12.42
N CYS A 330 0.27 0.27 -12.99
CA CYS A 330 1.55 -0.06 -12.33
C CYS A 330 2.34 1.19 -11.95
N THR A 331 2.43 2.17 -12.85
CA THR A 331 3.16 3.41 -12.60
C THR A 331 2.48 4.26 -11.53
N LEU A 332 1.15 4.35 -11.55
CA LEU A 332 0.37 5.07 -10.54
C LEU A 332 0.49 4.42 -9.15
N HIS A 333 0.46 3.09 -9.10
CA HIS A 333 0.68 2.32 -7.88
C HIS A 333 2.10 2.55 -7.32
N GLN A 334 3.12 2.47 -8.16
CA GLN A 334 4.51 2.73 -7.76
C GLN A 334 4.72 4.16 -7.26
N LEU A 335 4.12 5.16 -7.93
CA LEU A 335 4.17 6.57 -7.50
C LEU A 335 3.65 6.72 -6.05
N TYR A 336 2.48 6.13 -5.76
CA TYR A 336 1.89 6.16 -4.43
C TYR A 336 2.84 5.56 -3.38
N LEU A 337 3.36 4.35 -3.65
CA LEU A 337 4.23 3.65 -2.71
C LEU A 337 5.54 4.40 -2.46
N GLN A 338 6.17 4.92 -3.50
CA GLN A 338 7.44 5.64 -3.40
C GLN A 338 7.30 6.92 -2.58
N ILE A 339 6.25 7.71 -2.81
CA ILE A 339 6.00 8.93 -2.05
C ILE A 339 5.77 8.59 -0.58
N HIS A 340 4.86 7.65 -0.28
CA HIS A 340 4.56 7.25 1.09
C HIS A 340 5.76 6.60 1.81
N SER A 341 6.68 5.95 1.09
CA SER A 341 7.89 5.35 1.66
C SER A 341 8.82 6.36 2.33
N LYS A 342 8.81 7.62 1.86
CA LYS A 342 9.69 8.69 2.35
C LYS A 342 9.03 9.58 3.41
N PHE A 343 7.80 9.27 3.82
CA PHE A 343 7.09 10.01 4.87
C PHE A 343 6.98 9.23 6.18
N PRO A 344 7.00 9.92 7.33
CA PRO A 344 6.62 9.30 8.58
C PRO A 344 5.20 8.71 8.48
N PRO A 345 4.98 7.50 9.01
CA PRO A 345 5.84 6.85 10.00
C PRO A 345 6.73 5.73 9.41
N SER A 346 7.02 5.74 8.11
CA SER A 346 7.94 4.80 7.46
C SER A 346 9.34 4.82 8.08
N LEU A 347 9.99 3.65 8.18
CA LEU A 347 11.39 3.53 8.60
C LEU A 347 12.38 4.16 7.61
N TYR A 348 11.93 4.44 6.39
CA TYR A 348 12.71 5.06 5.31
C TYR A 348 12.38 6.55 5.11
N ALA A 349 11.67 7.15 6.07
CA ALA A 349 11.31 8.55 6.05
C ALA A 349 12.53 9.48 6.15
N ALA A 350 12.43 10.63 5.47
CA ALA A 350 13.42 11.70 5.54
C ALA A 350 13.37 12.42 6.91
N GLY A 351 14.54 12.87 7.40
CA GLY A 351 14.67 13.57 8.67
C GLY A 351 14.40 15.07 8.53
N ILE A 352 13.15 15.45 8.27
CA ILE A 352 12.74 16.85 8.01
C ILE A 352 11.98 17.47 9.19
N SER A 353 11.89 18.81 9.22
CA SER A 353 11.12 19.50 10.26
C SER A 353 9.60 19.24 10.11
N LYS A 354 8.86 19.30 11.22
CA LYS A 354 7.41 19.05 11.23
C LYS A 354 6.62 20.03 10.35
N ALA A 355 7.05 21.30 10.29
CA ALA A 355 6.38 22.32 9.48
C ALA A 355 6.49 22.01 7.98
N GLU A 356 7.70 21.69 7.51
CA GLU A 356 7.95 21.29 6.12
C GLU A 356 7.21 20.01 5.78
N GLN A 357 7.21 19.03 6.70
CA GLN A 357 6.46 17.79 6.53
C GLN A 357 4.97 18.06 6.29
N GLU A 358 4.33 18.91 7.09
CA GLU A 358 2.91 19.26 6.92
C GLU A 358 2.63 19.95 5.58
N GLU A 359 3.53 20.82 5.13
CA GLU A 359 3.42 21.48 3.82
C GLU A 359 3.51 20.49 2.65
N ILE A 360 4.46 19.55 2.68
CA ILE A 360 4.60 18.53 1.63
C ILE A 360 3.41 17.55 1.67
N ILE A 361 2.94 17.16 2.86
CA ILE A 361 1.72 16.35 3.02
C ILE A 361 0.52 17.05 2.36
N GLY A 362 0.32 18.34 2.64
CA GLY A 362 -0.76 19.14 2.06
C GLY A 362 -0.61 19.42 0.57
N ALA A 363 0.56 19.23 -0.01
CA ALA A 363 0.79 19.37 -1.45
C ALA A 363 0.57 18.06 -2.22
N PHE A 364 0.92 16.91 -1.64
CA PHE A 364 0.94 15.62 -2.34
C PHE A 364 -0.10 14.62 -1.83
N LEU A 365 -0.11 14.33 -0.53
CA LEU A 365 -0.86 13.19 -0.01
C LEU A 365 -2.38 13.38 -0.14
N VAL A 366 -2.87 14.63 -0.04
CA VAL A 366 -4.28 14.96 -0.30
C VAL A 366 -4.69 14.63 -1.74
N ILE A 367 -3.79 14.87 -2.70
CA ILE A 367 -4.04 14.62 -4.12
C ILE A 367 -3.97 13.11 -4.40
N LEU A 368 -2.99 12.41 -3.81
CA LEU A 368 -2.88 10.96 -3.93
C LEU A 368 -4.09 10.25 -3.33
N ASP A 369 -4.60 10.70 -2.18
CA ASP A 369 -5.83 10.14 -1.58
C ASP A 369 -7.07 10.33 -2.49
N SER A 370 -7.13 11.50 -3.15
CA SER A 370 -8.17 11.79 -4.15
C SER A 370 -8.02 10.90 -5.40
N LEU A 371 -6.77 10.65 -5.82
CA LEU A 371 -6.46 9.77 -6.95
C LEU A 371 -6.88 8.33 -6.66
N ILE A 372 -6.56 7.79 -5.47
CA ILE A 372 -7.03 6.46 -5.05
C ILE A 372 -8.55 6.39 -5.12
N SER A 373 -9.25 7.41 -4.62
CA SER A 373 -10.71 7.46 -4.62
C SER A 373 -11.30 7.40 -6.05
N GLN A 374 -10.62 7.96 -7.06
CA GLN A 374 -11.01 7.86 -8.47
C GLN A 374 -10.72 6.47 -9.07
N LEU A 375 -9.65 5.81 -8.62
CA LEU A 375 -9.21 4.52 -9.14
C LEU A 375 -9.93 3.32 -8.51
N LEU A 376 -10.68 3.50 -7.40
CA LEU A 376 -11.39 2.42 -6.71
C LEU A 376 -12.32 1.60 -7.61
N THR A 377 -12.98 2.26 -8.57
CA THR A 377 -13.92 1.61 -9.49
C THR A 377 -13.25 1.03 -10.74
N PHE A 378 -11.93 1.18 -10.88
CA PHE A 378 -11.19 0.83 -12.09
C PHE A 378 -10.51 -0.53 -11.95
N GLN A 379 -11.08 -1.57 -12.56
CA GLN A 379 -10.62 -2.96 -12.46
C GLN A 379 -9.10 -3.15 -12.71
N PRO A 380 -8.47 -2.57 -13.75
CA PRO A 380 -7.03 -2.74 -13.95
C PRO A 380 -6.17 -2.25 -12.78
N PHE A 381 -6.62 -1.24 -12.04
CA PHE A 381 -5.93 -0.79 -10.83
C PHE A 381 -6.06 -1.81 -9.70
N VAL A 382 -7.24 -2.42 -9.54
CA VAL A 382 -7.49 -3.48 -8.56
C VAL A 382 -6.59 -4.69 -8.84
N GLU A 383 -6.41 -5.07 -10.10
CA GLU A 383 -5.54 -6.17 -10.52
C GLU A 383 -4.07 -5.92 -10.17
N VAL A 384 -3.58 -4.70 -10.37
CA VAL A 384 -2.20 -4.33 -10.02
C VAL A 384 -1.99 -4.32 -8.50
N VAL A 385 -2.92 -3.74 -7.74
CA VAL A 385 -2.77 -3.61 -6.27
C VAL A 385 -2.89 -4.97 -5.57
N LEU A 386 -3.69 -5.89 -6.10
CA LEU A 386 -3.98 -7.20 -5.52
C LEU A 386 -3.33 -8.37 -6.30
N ASP A 387 -2.28 -8.10 -7.07
CA ASP A 387 -1.54 -9.14 -7.78
C ASP A 387 -0.95 -10.15 -6.79
N SER A 388 -1.24 -11.43 -7.00
CA SER A 388 -0.72 -12.52 -6.17
C SER A 388 0.81 -12.68 -6.25
N LYS A 389 1.45 -12.16 -7.30
CA LYS A 389 2.89 -12.21 -7.53
C LYS A 389 3.60 -10.88 -7.26
N LEU A 390 2.95 -9.97 -6.54
CA LEU A 390 3.50 -8.65 -6.26
C LEU A 390 4.76 -8.74 -5.37
N GLU A 391 5.94 -8.64 -5.99
CA GLU A 391 7.23 -8.59 -5.30
C GLU A 391 7.68 -7.13 -5.10
N LEU A 392 7.57 -6.64 -3.87
CA LEU A 392 7.97 -5.28 -3.51
C LEU A 392 9.30 -5.24 -2.74
N PRO A 393 10.17 -4.26 -3.02
CA PRO A 393 11.32 -3.95 -2.16
C PRO A 393 10.90 -3.65 -0.72
N CYS A 394 11.80 -3.92 0.24
CA CYS A 394 11.52 -3.74 1.68
C CYS A 394 10.98 -2.35 2.05
N GLU A 395 11.39 -1.30 1.34
CA GLU A 395 10.96 0.08 1.58
C GLU A 395 9.51 0.37 1.14
N LEU A 396 8.95 -0.45 0.23
CA LEU A 396 7.60 -0.26 -0.32
C LEU A 396 6.55 -1.18 0.34
N GLN A 397 6.98 -2.18 1.12
CA GLN A 397 6.09 -3.12 1.79
C GLN A 397 5.17 -2.44 2.82
N PHE A 398 5.70 -1.52 3.63
CA PHE A 398 4.91 -0.78 4.60
C PHE A 398 3.92 0.21 3.94
N PRO A 399 4.34 1.03 2.95
CA PRO A 399 3.41 1.81 2.14
C PRO A 399 2.29 0.99 1.48
N GLN A 400 2.58 -0.25 1.05
CA GLN A 400 1.56 -1.13 0.49
C GLN A 400 0.51 -1.53 1.54
N CYS A 401 0.94 -1.84 2.76
CA CYS A 401 0.02 -2.14 3.85
C CYS A 401 -0.89 -0.94 4.15
N LEU A 402 -0.31 0.26 4.20
CA LEU A 402 -1.09 1.50 4.40
C LEU A 402 -2.05 1.80 3.25
N LEU A 403 -1.65 1.54 1.99
CA LEU A 403 -2.53 1.68 0.84
C LEU A 403 -3.76 0.77 0.96
N LEU A 404 -3.55 -0.50 1.32
CA LEU A 404 -4.64 -1.46 1.48
C LEU A 404 -5.59 -1.06 2.62
N VAL A 405 -5.06 -0.53 3.74
CA VAL A 405 -5.88 0.02 4.82
C VAL A 405 -6.67 1.25 4.36
N ALA A 406 -6.05 2.17 3.62
CA ALA A 406 -6.72 3.36 3.09
C ALA A 406 -7.85 3.00 2.10
N ILE A 407 -7.64 1.97 1.26
CA ILE A 407 -8.68 1.42 0.37
C ILE A 407 -9.81 0.81 1.20
N MET A 408 -9.46 -0.01 2.20
CA MET A 408 -10.43 -0.64 3.11
C MET A 408 -11.33 0.38 3.82
N ASP A 409 -10.80 1.54 4.20
CA ASP A 409 -11.59 2.62 4.82
C ASP A 409 -12.56 3.31 3.86
N LYS A 410 -12.22 3.35 2.57
CA LYS A 410 -13.05 4.01 1.54
C LYS A 410 -14.13 3.07 0.99
N LEU A 411 -13.89 1.76 0.96
CA LEU A 411 -14.80 0.78 0.36
C LEU A 411 -16.22 0.74 0.93
N PRO A 412 -16.47 0.89 2.25
CA PRO A 412 -17.83 0.92 2.80
C PRO A 412 -18.72 2.03 2.23
N SER A 413 -18.11 3.10 1.69
CA SER A 413 -18.84 4.20 1.04
C SER A 413 -19.15 3.95 -0.44
N GLN A 414 -18.62 2.86 -1.02
CA GLN A 414 -18.78 2.51 -2.43
C GLN A 414 -19.96 1.54 -2.64
N PRO A 415 -20.51 1.45 -3.86
CA PRO A 415 -21.60 0.52 -4.15
C PRO A 415 -21.14 -0.95 -4.10
N GLU A 416 -22.10 -1.88 -4.00
CA GLU A 416 -21.84 -3.31 -3.75
C GLU A 416 -20.97 -3.98 -4.84
N ASP A 417 -21.11 -3.58 -6.10
CA ASP A 417 -20.31 -4.08 -7.22
C ASP A 417 -18.81 -3.75 -7.04
N VAL A 418 -18.50 -2.54 -6.58
CA VAL A 418 -17.13 -2.13 -6.28
C VAL A 418 -16.59 -2.90 -5.07
N GLN A 419 -17.38 -3.08 -4.01
CA GLN A 419 -16.96 -3.90 -2.86
C GLN A 419 -16.70 -5.35 -3.28
N THR A 420 -17.57 -5.92 -4.11
CA THR A 420 -17.43 -7.27 -4.66
C THR A 420 -16.17 -7.38 -5.50
N LEU A 421 -15.87 -6.38 -6.34
CA LEU A 421 -14.64 -6.32 -7.12
C LEU A 421 -13.42 -6.44 -6.20
N TRP A 422 -13.32 -5.68 -5.11
CA TRP A 422 -12.14 -5.76 -4.22
C TRP A 422 -12.09 -7.01 -3.32
N CYS A 423 -13.22 -7.58 -2.94
CA CYS A 423 -13.29 -8.66 -1.95
C CYS A 423 -13.32 -10.07 -2.53
N THR A 424 -13.62 -10.26 -3.82
CA THR A 424 -13.67 -11.59 -4.45
C THR A 424 -12.32 -11.97 -5.08
N GLU A 425 -11.95 -13.25 -5.00
CA GLU A 425 -10.78 -13.79 -5.69
C GLU A 425 -11.13 -14.14 -7.16
N SER A 426 -10.25 -13.82 -8.12
CA SER A 426 -10.41 -14.29 -9.49
C SER A 426 -9.64 -15.60 -9.69
N HIS A 427 -10.38 -16.72 -9.60
CA HIS A 427 -9.88 -18.05 -9.99
C HIS A 427 -10.41 -18.40 -11.38
N GLY A 428 -9.85 -17.77 -12.42
CA GLY A 428 -10.23 -18.00 -13.80
C GLY A 428 -9.03 -17.88 -14.74
N SER A 429 -9.18 -18.35 -15.99
CA SER A 429 -8.18 -18.38 -17.07
C SER A 429 -7.63 -17.02 -17.53
N GLU A 430 -7.74 -15.98 -16.72
CA GLU A 430 -7.19 -14.65 -16.94
C GLU A 430 -5.68 -14.63 -16.62
N PRO A 431 -4.88 -13.77 -17.29
CA PRO A 431 -3.42 -13.79 -17.22
C PRO A 431 -2.84 -13.46 -15.83
N THR A 432 -3.64 -12.90 -14.91
CA THR A 432 -3.22 -12.42 -13.59
C THR A 432 -4.13 -12.96 -12.49
N ALA A 433 -3.64 -13.91 -11.69
CA ALA A 433 -4.35 -14.41 -10.52
C ALA A 433 -4.38 -13.31 -9.44
N ARG A 434 -5.58 -12.87 -9.05
CA ARG A 434 -5.78 -11.81 -8.07
C ARG A 434 -6.25 -12.36 -6.73
N MET A 435 -5.66 -11.88 -5.65
CA MET A 435 -6.13 -12.20 -4.29
C MET A 435 -7.21 -11.22 -3.81
N SER A 436 -7.98 -11.60 -2.79
CA SER A 436 -8.93 -10.67 -2.16
C SER A 436 -8.22 -9.61 -1.33
N LEU A 437 -8.85 -8.45 -1.14
CA LEU A 437 -8.31 -7.36 -0.30
C LEU A 437 -7.94 -7.84 1.11
N LEU A 438 -8.78 -8.65 1.75
CA LEU A 438 -8.52 -9.15 3.11
C LEU A 438 -7.24 -10.00 3.16
N LYS A 439 -7.06 -10.88 2.17
CA LYS A 439 -5.87 -11.72 2.05
C LYS A 439 -4.62 -10.89 1.75
N ALA A 440 -4.75 -9.86 0.91
CA ALA A 440 -3.68 -8.90 0.65
C ALA A 440 -3.27 -8.12 1.91
N ILE A 441 -4.23 -7.71 2.75
CA ILE A 441 -3.94 -7.05 4.04
C ILE A 441 -3.13 -7.97 4.93
N PHE A 442 -3.55 -9.22 5.12
CA PHE A 442 -2.81 -10.18 5.94
C PHE A 442 -1.40 -10.48 5.39
N SER A 443 -1.28 -10.65 4.08
CA SER A 443 0.01 -10.88 3.42
C SER A 443 0.94 -9.67 3.54
N SER A 444 0.44 -8.46 3.29
CA SER A 444 1.22 -7.22 3.37
C SER A 444 1.59 -6.87 4.81
N PHE A 445 0.69 -7.14 5.77
CA PHE A 445 0.96 -6.95 7.19
C PHE A 445 2.11 -7.86 7.68
N GLU A 446 2.15 -9.11 7.22
CA GLU A 446 3.27 -10.02 7.48
C GLU A 446 4.62 -9.45 6.99
N GLN A 447 4.64 -8.71 5.88
CA GLN A 447 5.85 -8.08 5.34
C GLN A 447 6.37 -6.89 6.17
N CYS A 448 5.55 -6.35 7.09
CA CYS A 448 5.87 -5.18 7.90
C CYS A 448 6.62 -5.51 9.20
N SER A 449 7.48 -6.54 9.19
CA SER A 449 8.17 -7.03 10.39
C SER A 449 9.06 -5.97 11.06
N GLY A 450 9.67 -5.07 10.28
CA GLY A 450 10.47 -3.97 10.80
C GLY A 450 9.64 -2.97 11.62
N GLU A 451 8.52 -2.54 11.06
CA GLU A 451 7.57 -1.58 11.64
C GLU A 451 6.79 -2.17 12.82
N LEU A 452 6.63 -3.50 12.86
CA LEU A 452 6.07 -4.22 14.00
C LEU A 452 7.08 -4.37 15.15
N SER A 453 8.36 -4.54 14.84
CA SER A 453 9.44 -4.68 15.84
C SER A 453 9.88 -3.33 16.43
N LEU A 454 9.82 -2.27 15.63
CA LEU A 454 9.96 -0.87 16.03
C LEU A 454 8.61 -0.19 15.87
N PRO A 455 7.69 -0.32 16.85
CA PRO A 455 6.32 0.12 16.69
C PRO A 455 6.29 1.56 16.21
N VAL A 456 5.97 1.70 14.93
CA VAL A 456 5.74 2.99 14.30
C VAL A 456 4.41 3.52 14.82
N HIS A 457 4.39 4.80 15.16
CA HIS A 457 3.22 5.41 15.76
C HIS A 457 2.37 6.08 14.68
N LEU A 458 1.20 5.51 14.44
CA LEU A 458 0.18 6.01 13.53
C LEU A 458 -0.85 6.84 14.31
N GLN A 459 -1.59 7.69 13.61
CA GLN A 459 -2.69 8.43 14.22
C GLN A 459 -3.86 7.49 14.49
N GLY A 460 -4.25 7.35 15.76
CA GLY A 460 -5.44 6.60 16.14
C GLY A 460 -6.75 7.29 15.71
N VAL A 461 -7.82 6.51 15.63
CA VAL A 461 -9.17 6.99 15.28
C VAL A 461 -9.66 8.01 16.32
N LYS A 462 -10.03 9.21 15.88
CA LYS A 462 -10.58 10.26 16.75
C LYS A 462 -11.98 9.87 17.24
N SER A 463 -12.09 9.43 18.49
CA SER A 463 -13.37 9.47 19.19
C SER A 463 -13.71 10.94 19.52
N LYS A 464 -14.95 11.38 19.27
CA LYS A 464 -15.38 12.77 19.48
C LYS A 464 -14.98 13.24 20.90
N GLY A 465 -14.02 14.18 20.97
CA GLY A 465 -13.60 14.85 22.22
C GLY A 465 -12.31 14.35 22.88
N GLN A 466 -11.59 13.35 22.34
CA GLN A 466 -10.30 12.90 22.88
C GLN A 466 -9.10 13.34 22.02
N ALA A 467 -7.97 13.59 22.68
CA ALA A 467 -6.70 13.89 22.01
C ALA A 467 -6.25 12.71 21.12
N GLN A 468 -5.59 13.00 19.99
CA GLN A 468 -5.05 11.97 19.11
C GLN A 468 -4.06 11.08 19.87
N VAL A 469 -4.38 9.80 20.01
CA VAL A 469 -3.49 8.81 20.61
C VAL A 469 -2.63 8.19 19.51
N ALA A 470 -1.33 8.15 19.75
CA ALA A 470 -0.36 7.44 18.93
C ALA A 470 -0.54 5.92 19.12
N VAL A 471 -0.83 5.19 18.06
CA VAL A 471 -1.09 3.73 18.09
C VAL A 471 -0.07 2.95 17.28
N THR A 472 0.18 1.69 17.64
CA THR A 472 1.10 0.82 16.89
C THR A 472 0.49 0.41 15.55
N LEU A 473 1.33 -0.06 14.61
CA LEU A 473 0.84 -0.64 13.34
C LEU A 473 -0.16 -1.78 13.57
N TYR A 474 0.11 -2.66 14.53
CA TYR A 474 -0.80 -3.75 14.89
C TYR A 474 -2.17 -3.21 15.28
N GLN A 475 -2.22 -2.25 16.20
CA GLN A 475 -3.47 -1.65 16.67
C GLN A 475 -4.19 -0.92 15.55
N HIS A 476 -3.46 -0.17 14.72
CA HIS A 476 -4.02 0.53 13.58
C HIS A 476 -4.71 -0.44 12.61
N VAL A 477 -4.00 -1.45 12.10
CA VAL A 477 -4.59 -2.43 11.17
C VAL A 477 -5.75 -3.19 11.81
N CYS A 478 -5.63 -3.60 13.07
CA CYS A 478 -6.68 -4.32 13.79
C CYS A 478 -7.98 -3.50 13.90
N VAL A 479 -7.89 -2.22 14.30
CA VAL A 479 -9.06 -1.35 14.45
C VAL A 479 -9.74 -1.11 13.10
N HIS A 480 -8.97 -0.81 12.06
CA HIS A 480 -9.50 -0.56 10.72
C HIS A 480 -10.11 -1.84 10.11
N LEU A 481 -9.48 -3.00 10.32
CA LEU A 481 -10.03 -4.30 9.91
C LEU A 481 -11.34 -4.60 10.62
N CYS A 482 -11.43 -4.37 11.93
CA CYS A 482 -12.67 -4.55 12.68
C CYS A 482 -13.78 -3.59 12.22
N ALA A 483 -13.44 -2.32 11.95
CA ALA A 483 -14.40 -1.34 11.42
C ALA A 483 -14.93 -1.74 10.04
N PHE A 484 -14.05 -2.28 9.19
CA PHE A 484 -14.44 -2.82 7.88
C PHE A 484 -15.36 -4.04 8.02
N ILE A 485 -15.01 -5.00 8.90
CA ILE A 485 -15.87 -6.16 9.20
C ILE A 485 -17.26 -5.72 9.68
N ALA A 486 -17.33 -4.68 10.52
CA ALA A 486 -18.60 -4.17 11.04
C ALA A 486 -19.49 -3.52 9.97
N SER A 487 -18.90 -3.07 8.86
CA SER A 487 -19.58 -2.45 7.71
C SER A 487 -19.66 -3.37 6.47
N PHE A 488 -19.24 -4.63 6.63
CA PHE A 488 -19.11 -5.59 5.53
C PHE A 488 -20.46 -6.08 5.02
N HIS A 489 -20.62 -6.13 3.70
CA HIS A 489 -21.90 -6.55 3.12
C HIS A 489 -22.15 -8.06 3.33
N PRO A 490 -23.37 -8.50 3.70
CA PRO A 490 -23.66 -9.91 3.98
C PRO A 490 -23.38 -10.87 2.82
N SER A 491 -23.50 -10.43 1.56
CA SER A 491 -23.21 -11.26 0.38
C SER A 491 -21.73 -11.66 0.29
N LEU A 492 -20.83 -10.85 0.86
CA LEU A 492 -19.39 -11.06 0.84
C LEU A 492 -18.87 -11.84 2.06
N PHE A 493 -19.73 -12.12 3.05
CA PHE A 493 -19.34 -12.79 4.30
C PHE A 493 -18.55 -14.11 4.11
N PRO A 494 -18.84 -14.96 3.11
CA PRO A 494 -18.02 -16.15 2.85
C PRO A 494 -16.54 -15.86 2.54
N GLU A 495 -16.26 -14.72 1.90
CA GLU A 495 -14.89 -14.27 1.62
C GLU A 495 -14.16 -13.87 2.91
N LEU A 496 -14.88 -13.26 3.85
CA LEU A 496 -14.36 -12.91 5.17
C LEU A 496 -13.99 -14.16 5.97
N ASP A 497 -14.90 -15.13 6.07
CA ASP A 497 -14.65 -16.39 6.79
C ASP A 497 -13.43 -17.12 6.21
N THR A 498 -13.34 -17.17 4.88
CA THR A 498 -12.23 -17.82 4.18
C THR A 498 -10.91 -17.09 4.43
N ALA A 499 -10.90 -15.75 4.37
CA ALA A 499 -9.70 -14.95 4.60
C ALA A 499 -9.21 -15.07 6.06
N LEU A 500 -10.12 -14.98 7.04
CA LEU A 500 -9.79 -15.15 8.47
C LEU A 500 -9.26 -16.55 8.75
N LEU A 501 -9.91 -17.59 8.22
CA LEU A 501 -9.47 -18.97 8.42
C LEU A 501 -8.09 -19.21 7.79
N ASN A 502 -7.87 -18.76 6.56
CA ASN A 502 -6.56 -18.89 5.91
C ASN A 502 -5.46 -18.17 6.69
N ALA A 503 -5.74 -16.97 7.21
CA ALA A 503 -4.77 -16.23 8.01
C ALA A 503 -4.48 -16.89 9.36
N VAL A 504 -5.49 -17.47 10.04
CA VAL A 504 -5.32 -18.24 11.28
C VAL A 504 -4.52 -19.53 11.04
N LEU A 505 -4.72 -20.18 9.89
CA LEU A 505 -3.99 -21.39 9.51
C LEU A 505 -2.60 -21.11 8.93
N GLY A 506 -2.22 -19.83 8.79
CA GLY A 506 -0.92 -19.41 8.25
C GLY A 506 0.24 -19.66 9.21
N ALA A 507 1.46 -19.73 8.67
CA ALA A 507 2.67 -19.95 9.46
C ALA A 507 3.11 -18.70 10.27
N ASN A 508 2.67 -17.51 9.86
CA ASN A 508 3.03 -16.27 10.52
C ASN A 508 2.21 -16.05 11.80
N MET A 509 2.88 -16.05 12.95
CA MET A 509 2.23 -15.93 14.26
C MET A 509 1.54 -14.57 14.46
N ILE A 510 2.13 -13.46 14.02
CA ILE A 510 1.56 -12.12 14.25
C ILE A 510 0.32 -11.91 13.39
N THR A 511 0.38 -12.34 12.12
CA THR A 511 -0.78 -12.31 11.22
C THR A 511 -1.90 -13.24 11.70
N SER A 512 -1.55 -14.45 12.17
CA SER A 512 -2.51 -15.37 12.78
C SER A 512 -3.20 -14.73 13.99
N LEU A 513 -2.43 -14.05 14.86
CA LEU A 513 -2.98 -13.36 16.02
C LEU A 513 -3.90 -12.20 15.62
N LEU A 514 -3.52 -11.40 14.63
CA LEU A 514 -4.36 -10.33 14.07
C LEU A 514 -5.70 -10.88 13.54
N ALA A 515 -5.66 -11.99 12.80
CA ALA A 515 -6.86 -12.66 12.31
C ALA A 515 -7.72 -13.20 13.46
N MET A 516 -7.12 -13.78 14.51
CA MET A 516 -7.86 -14.21 15.71
C MET A 516 -8.49 -13.03 16.45
N ASP A 517 -7.82 -11.89 16.55
CA ASP A 517 -8.35 -10.67 17.18
C ASP A 517 -9.56 -10.14 16.42
N ALA A 518 -9.46 -10.05 15.09
CA ALA A 518 -10.57 -9.65 14.22
C ALA A 518 -11.74 -10.66 14.28
N TRP A 519 -11.46 -11.96 14.35
CA TRP A 519 -12.49 -12.99 14.50
C TRP A 519 -13.16 -12.94 15.87
N CYS A 520 -12.40 -12.64 16.92
CA CYS A 520 -12.94 -12.42 18.27
C CYS A 520 -13.84 -11.17 18.31
N PHE A 521 -13.45 -10.10 17.62
CA PHE A 521 -14.31 -8.93 17.43
C PHE A 521 -15.61 -9.32 16.72
N LEU A 522 -15.54 -10.04 15.60
CA LEU A 522 -16.71 -10.52 14.86
C LEU A 522 -17.63 -11.37 15.74
N ALA A 523 -17.09 -12.26 16.56
CA ALA A 523 -17.86 -13.09 17.48
C ALA A 523 -18.56 -12.30 18.60
N ARG A 524 -17.97 -11.19 19.05
CA ARG A 524 -18.57 -10.29 20.04
C ARG A 524 -19.59 -9.32 19.43
N TYR A 525 -19.33 -8.87 18.21
CA TYR A 525 -20.17 -7.92 17.48
C TYR A 525 -21.40 -8.60 16.87
N GLY A 526 -21.24 -9.83 16.39
CA GLY A 526 -22.30 -10.63 15.78
C GLY A 526 -23.27 -11.25 16.79
N THR A 527 -24.16 -12.11 16.29
CA THR A 527 -25.16 -12.80 17.12
C THR A 527 -24.53 -13.93 17.93
N ALA A 528 -25.18 -14.29 19.05
CA ALA A 528 -24.77 -15.45 19.86
C ALA A 528 -24.75 -16.76 19.04
N GLU A 529 -25.65 -16.88 18.06
CA GLU A 529 -25.71 -18.01 17.12
C GLU A 529 -24.49 -18.04 16.20
N LEU A 530 -24.06 -16.89 15.67
CA LEU A 530 -22.86 -16.80 14.83
C LEU A 530 -21.61 -17.20 15.62
N CYS A 531 -21.49 -16.72 16.86
CA CYS A 531 -20.39 -17.13 17.76
C CYS A 531 -20.40 -18.66 17.99
N ALA A 532 -21.57 -19.23 18.30
CA ALA A 532 -21.72 -20.67 18.51
C ALA A 532 -21.38 -21.48 17.24
N HIS A 533 -21.75 -20.97 16.06
CA HIS A 533 -21.42 -21.56 14.78
C HIS A 533 -19.90 -21.59 14.54
N HIS A 534 -19.21 -20.45 14.72
CA HIS A 534 -17.76 -20.36 14.56
C HIS A 534 -17.02 -21.27 15.54
N VAL A 535 -17.40 -21.28 16.82
CA VAL A 535 -16.79 -22.18 17.82
C VAL A 535 -16.98 -23.65 17.42
N THR A 536 -18.17 -24.00 16.91
CA THR A 536 -18.44 -25.34 16.42
C THR A 536 -17.55 -25.70 15.23
N ILE A 537 -17.35 -24.80 14.26
CA ILE A 537 -16.45 -25.04 13.12
C ILE A 537 -15.02 -25.27 13.60
N VAL A 538 -14.49 -24.37 14.44
CA VAL A 538 -13.12 -24.48 14.97
C VAL A 538 -12.92 -25.79 15.73
N ALA A 539 -13.91 -26.22 16.52
CA ALA A 539 -13.88 -27.51 17.20
C ALA A 539 -13.80 -28.71 16.24
N HIS A 540 -14.54 -28.70 15.12
CA HIS A 540 -14.42 -29.76 14.11
C HIS A 540 -13.07 -29.73 13.39
N LEU A 541 -12.52 -28.54 13.12
CA LEU A 541 -11.21 -28.39 12.50
C LEU A 541 -10.11 -28.97 13.40
N ILE A 542 -10.13 -28.67 14.70
CA ILE A 542 -9.22 -29.25 15.69
C ILE A 542 -9.30 -30.78 15.69
N LYS A 543 -10.52 -31.35 15.69
CA LYS A 543 -10.70 -32.81 15.61
C LYS A 543 -10.20 -33.43 14.30
N SER A 544 -10.12 -32.64 13.23
CA SER A 544 -9.69 -33.08 11.90
C SER A 544 -8.20 -32.88 11.63
N CYS A 545 -7.47 -32.22 12.54
CA CYS A 545 -6.03 -31.97 12.39
C CYS A 545 -5.21 -33.28 12.49
N PRO A 546 -4.26 -33.53 11.56
CA PRO A 546 -3.50 -34.79 11.49
C PRO A 546 -2.32 -34.86 12.48
N GLY A 547 -2.54 -34.48 13.75
CA GLY A 547 -1.52 -34.48 14.81
C GLY A 547 -1.05 -33.08 15.21
N GLU A 548 0.08 -33.01 15.91
CA GLU A 548 0.65 -31.76 16.42
C GLU A 548 1.25 -30.93 15.28
N CYS A 549 0.68 -29.76 15.03
CA CYS A 549 1.15 -28.79 14.04
C CYS A 549 0.82 -27.36 14.50
N TYR A 550 1.47 -26.36 13.88
CA TYR A 550 1.23 -24.96 14.24
C TYR A 550 -0.23 -24.54 13.98
N GLN A 551 -0.91 -25.13 12.98
CA GLN A 551 -2.33 -24.88 12.73
C GLN A 551 -3.20 -25.33 13.90
N LEU A 552 -2.90 -26.49 14.49
CA LEU A 552 -3.60 -26.97 15.68
C LEU A 552 -3.40 -26.00 16.86
N THR A 553 -2.17 -25.51 17.05
CA THR A 553 -1.88 -24.48 18.06
C THR A 553 -2.71 -23.22 17.82
N ASN A 554 -2.73 -22.69 16.60
CA ASN A 554 -3.48 -21.49 16.27
C ASN A 554 -4.99 -21.68 16.48
N LEU A 555 -5.56 -22.79 16.00
CA LEU A 555 -6.97 -23.13 16.20
C LEU A 555 -7.31 -23.31 17.68
N SER A 556 -6.40 -23.90 18.47
CA SER A 556 -6.63 -24.09 19.91
C SER A 556 -6.70 -22.77 20.67
N VAL A 557 -5.84 -21.80 20.33
CA VAL A 557 -5.86 -20.45 20.90
C VAL A 557 -7.15 -19.73 20.51
N LEU A 558 -7.52 -19.80 19.22
CA LEU A 558 -8.78 -19.22 18.74
C LEU A 558 -9.99 -19.82 19.46
N LEU A 559 -10.06 -21.16 19.57
CA LEU A 559 -11.14 -21.85 20.27
C LEU A 559 -11.26 -21.36 21.72
N ARG A 560 -10.13 -21.34 22.44
CA ARG A 560 -10.09 -20.89 23.84
C ARG A 560 -10.68 -19.50 23.98
N ARG A 561 -10.34 -18.57 23.08
CA ARG A 561 -10.81 -17.18 23.10
C ARG A 561 -12.28 -17.05 22.73
N LEU A 562 -12.71 -17.69 21.63
CA LEU A 562 -14.10 -17.62 21.17
C LEU A 562 -15.08 -18.24 22.17
N PHE A 563 -14.67 -19.31 22.85
CA PHE A 563 -15.52 -20.00 23.83
C PHE A 563 -15.95 -19.08 25.00
N PHE A 564 -15.13 -18.08 25.37
CA PHE A 564 -15.51 -17.08 26.38
C PHE A 564 -16.65 -16.14 25.94
N PHE A 565 -16.92 -16.02 24.64
CA PHE A 565 -18.01 -15.17 24.12
C PHE A 565 -19.30 -15.94 23.91
N MET A 566 -19.27 -17.27 24.03
CA MET A 566 -20.45 -18.09 23.88
C MET A 566 -21.40 -17.87 25.06
N ALA A 567 -22.67 -17.59 24.76
CA ALA A 567 -23.68 -17.43 25.79
C ALA A 567 -24.04 -18.79 26.44
N PRO A 568 -24.51 -18.78 27.72
CA PRO A 568 -24.73 -20.02 28.47
C PRO A 568 -25.63 -21.08 27.80
N PRO A 569 -26.73 -20.72 27.10
CA PRO A 569 -27.55 -21.71 26.39
C PRO A 569 -26.76 -22.46 25.31
N GLN A 570 -26.00 -21.73 24.49
CA GLN A 570 -25.18 -22.30 23.43
C GLN A 570 -24.01 -23.13 23.99
N GLN A 571 -23.50 -22.80 25.18
CA GLN A 571 -22.50 -23.64 25.86
C GLN A 571 -23.08 -25.02 26.25
N VAL A 572 -24.35 -25.08 26.64
CA VAL A 572 -25.04 -26.35 26.93
C VAL A 572 -25.17 -27.18 25.64
N GLU A 573 -25.58 -26.56 24.54
CA GLU A 573 -25.66 -27.21 23.23
C GLU A 573 -24.28 -27.73 22.78
N PHE A 574 -23.22 -26.94 22.99
CA PHE A 574 -21.85 -27.34 22.70
C PHE A 574 -21.43 -28.57 23.51
N ILE A 575 -21.72 -28.59 24.82
CA ILE A 575 -21.43 -29.75 25.69
C ILE A 575 -22.21 -30.98 25.22
N GLN A 576 -23.45 -30.84 24.77
CA GLN A 576 -24.24 -31.96 24.24
C GLN A 576 -23.63 -32.49 22.94
N LYS A 577 -23.20 -31.59 22.05
CA LYS A 577 -22.62 -31.96 20.74
C LYS A 577 -21.23 -32.56 20.86
N PHE A 578 -20.40 -32.04 21.76
CA PHE A 578 -19.04 -32.49 22.05
C PHE A 578 -18.95 -33.02 23.46
N SER A 579 -19.70 -34.09 23.73
CA SER A 579 -19.82 -34.68 25.07
C SER A 579 -18.45 -34.93 25.73
N PRO A 580 -18.20 -34.41 26.95
CA PRO A 580 -16.98 -34.70 27.71
C PRO A 580 -16.90 -36.16 28.18
N LYS A 581 -17.99 -36.93 28.02
CA LYS A 581 -18.04 -38.36 28.33
C LYS A 581 -17.35 -39.22 27.26
N ASP A 582 -17.16 -38.68 26.06
CA ASP A 582 -16.60 -39.40 24.93
C ASP A 582 -15.09 -39.20 24.86
N ALA A 583 -14.33 -40.30 24.88
CA ALA A 583 -12.87 -40.26 24.91
C ALA A 583 -12.26 -39.53 23.68
N GLU A 584 -12.92 -39.58 22.53
CA GLU A 584 -12.50 -38.89 21.30
C GLU A 584 -12.54 -37.36 21.42
N ASN A 585 -13.36 -36.83 22.33
CA ASN A 585 -13.47 -35.39 22.55
C ASN A 585 -12.45 -34.87 23.58
N LEU A 586 -11.68 -35.74 24.25
CA LEU A 586 -10.67 -35.29 25.23
C LEU A 586 -9.64 -34.34 24.61
N LEU A 587 -9.25 -34.59 23.35
CA LEU A 587 -8.32 -33.73 22.60
C LEU A 587 -8.90 -32.36 22.25
N LEU A 588 -10.22 -32.20 22.31
CA LEU A 588 -10.88 -30.90 22.15
C LEU A 588 -10.98 -30.19 23.51
N TRP A 589 -11.42 -30.92 24.54
CA TRP A 589 -11.60 -30.41 25.90
C TRP A 589 -10.30 -29.92 26.53
N GLN A 590 -9.14 -30.38 26.05
CA GLN A 590 -7.84 -29.90 26.51
C GLN A 590 -7.55 -28.43 26.21
N TYR A 591 -8.19 -27.88 25.18
CA TYR A 591 -7.95 -26.51 24.74
C TYR A 591 -8.96 -25.51 25.31
N ILE A 592 -10.02 -26.01 25.96
CA ILE A 592 -11.12 -25.20 26.51
C ILE A 592 -10.80 -24.82 27.96
N SER A 593 -10.88 -23.52 28.26
CA SER A 593 -10.80 -23.07 29.65
C SER A 593 -12.15 -23.28 30.34
N PHE A 594 -12.18 -24.12 31.37
CA PHE A 594 -13.39 -24.33 32.18
C PHE A 594 -13.85 -23.07 32.92
N GLN A 595 -13.00 -22.03 33.02
CA GLN A 595 -13.38 -20.74 33.59
C GLN A 595 -14.47 -20.02 32.77
N ALA A 596 -14.57 -20.31 31.48
CA ALA A 596 -15.61 -19.74 30.61
C ALA A 596 -17.02 -20.32 30.90
N LEU A 597 -17.10 -21.47 31.58
CA LEU A 597 -18.37 -22.10 31.94
C LEU A 597 -18.94 -21.52 33.24
N PRO A 598 -20.28 -21.42 33.37
CA PRO A 598 -20.98 -21.21 34.64
C PRO A 598 -20.57 -22.23 35.70
N ALA A 599 -20.60 -21.86 36.97
CA ALA A 599 -20.08 -22.68 38.07
C ALA A 599 -20.64 -24.12 38.10
N GLU A 600 -21.94 -24.30 37.83
CA GLU A 600 -22.58 -25.61 37.83
C GLU A 600 -22.09 -26.49 36.67
N LEU A 601 -22.12 -25.96 35.44
CA LEU A 601 -21.62 -26.66 34.24
C LEU A 601 -20.12 -26.94 34.34
N ARG A 602 -19.36 -26.00 34.91
CA ARG A 602 -17.92 -26.12 35.14
C ARG A 602 -17.59 -27.36 35.98
N LYS A 603 -18.29 -27.52 37.12
CA LYS A 603 -18.05 -28.64 38.04
C LYS A 603 -18.38 -29.98 37.38
N GLN A 604 -19.53 -30.04 36.69
CA GLN A 604 -19.98 -31.26 36.01
C GLN A 604 -19.04 -31.65 34.86
N THR A 605 -18.67 -30.70 33.99
CA THR A 605 -17.76 -30.97 32.86
C THR A 605 -16.37 -31.36 33.34
N ALA A 606 -15.82 -30.66 34.34
CA ALA A 606 -14.51 -31.01 34.91
C ALA A 606 -14.49 -32.43 35.48
N HIS A 607 -15.54 -32.81 36.23
CA HIS A 607 -15.69 -34.17 36.74
C HIS A 607 -15.71 -35.23 35.62
N GLU A 608 -16.47 -35.00 34.55
CA GLU A 608 -16.55 -35.94 33.44
C GLU A 608 -15.22 -36.05 32.66
N VAL A 609 -14.57 -34.92 32.35
CA VAL A 609 -13.27 -34.94 31.66
C VAL A 609 -12.22 -35.66 32.51
N SER A 610 -12.17 -35.40 33.82
CA SER A 610 -11.28 -36.12 34.74
C SER A 610 -11.60 -37.62 34.80
N ARG A 611 -12.87 -38.00 34.88
CA ARG A 611 -13.30 -39.41 34.92
C ARG A 611 -12.86 -40.17 33.67
N VAL A 612 -13.09 -39.60 32.49
CA VAL A 612 -12.72 -40.22 31.20
C VAL A 612 -11.20 -40.23 31.01
N GLY A 613 -10.52 -39.14 31.36
CA GLY A 613 -9.05 -39.06 31.35
C GLY A 613 -8.42 -40.15 32.23
N ILE A 614 -8.87 -40.29 33.49
CA ILE A 614 -8.40 -41.35 34.41
C ILE A 614 -8.66 -42.74 33.84
N ALA A 615 -9.83 -42.97 33.24
CA ALA A 615 -10.15 -44.26 32.62
C ALA A 615 -9.17 -44.59 31.47
N GLN A 616 -8.84 -43.60 30.65
CA GLN A 616 -7.87 -43.76 29.55
C GLN A 616 -6.45 -43.99 30.08
N CYS A 617 -6.02 -43.27 31.12
CA CYS A 617 -4.74 -43.51 31.78
C CYS A 617 -4.67 -44.91 32.40
N ARG A 618 -5.74 -45.38 33.05
CA ARG A 618 -5.80 -46.75 33.60
C ARG A 618 -5.75 -47.82 32.52
N LYS A 619 -6.42 -47.59 31.39
CA LYS A 619 -6.36 -48.48 30.22
C LYS A 619 -4.94 -48.55 29.66
N TRP A 620 -4.24 -47.42 29.61
CA TRP A 620 -2.84 -47.34 29.21
C TRP A 620 -1.90 -48.03 30.22
N LEU A 621 -2.05 -47.76 31.52
CA LEU A 621 -1.27 -48.41 32.58
C LEU A 621 -1.50 -49.93 32.64
N GLY A 622 -2.70 -50.39 32.28
CA GLY A 622 -3.03 -51.81 32.16
C GLY A 622 -2.36 -52.51 30.96
N SER A 623 -1.81 -51.75 30.00
CA SER A 623 -1.02 -52.29 28.89
C SER A 623 0.45 -52.43 29.30
N SER A 624 0.75 -53.38 30.19
CA SER A 624 2.08 -53.90 30.57
C SER A 624 3.28 -52.99 30.28
N ARG A 625 3.34 -51.83 30.94
CA ARG A 625 4.51 -50.93 31.02
C ARG A 625 4.65 -50.41 32.44
N THR A 626 5.87 -50.37 32.97
CA THR A 626 6.15 -50.10 34.40
C THR A 626 6.38 -48.61 34.68
N VAL A 627 6.18 -48.18 35.94
CA VAL A 627 6.37 -46.78 36.37
C VAL A 627 7.80 -46.27 36.14
N GLY A 628 8.82 -47.13 36.14
CA GLY A 628 10.19 -46.78 35.77
C GLY A 628 10.39 -46.50 34.27
N GLU A 629 9.47 -46.94 33.40
CA GLU A 629 9.44 -46.55 31.99
C GLU A 629 8.73 -45.19 31.80
N LEU A 630 7.93 -44.73 32.78
CA LEU A 630 7.28 -43.42 32.73
C LEU A 630 8.32 -42.29 32.58
N GLU A 631 9.49 -42.46 33.19
CA GLU A 631 10.62 -41.51 33.15
C GLU A 631 11.20 -41.37 31.73
N SER A 632 11.24 -42.44 30.93
CA SER A 632 11.64 -42.36 29.50
C SER A 632 10.46 -42.06 28.57
N LEU A 633 9.23 -42.38 28.98
CA LEU A 633 7.99 -42.16 28.23
C LEU A 633 7.50 -40.71 28.30
N VAL A 634 7.70 -39.97 29.40
CA VAL A 634 7.34 -38.54 29.45
C VAL A 634 8.21 -37.72 28.49
N THR A 635 9.44 -38.13 28.22
CA THR A 635 10.29 -37.45 27.22
C THR A 635 10.02 -37.93 25.78
N SER A 636 9.45 -39.13 25.60
CA SER A 636 9.32 -39.79 24.27
C SER A 636 7.88 -40.02 23.77
N GLN A 637 6.84 -39.82 24.58
CA GLN A 637 5.44 -40.09 24.22
C GLN A 637 4.53 -38.87 24.38
N PRO A 638 3.97 -38.35 23.27
CA PRO A 638 3.10 -37.17 23.28
C PRO A 638 1.86 -37.32 24.17
N TYR A 639 1.23 -38.49 24.22
CA TYR A 639 0.00 -38.70 25.01
C TYR A 639 0.20 -38.53 26.52
N VAL A 640 1.38 -38.87 27.05
CA VAL A 640 1.69 -38.71 28.47
C VAL A 640 2.00 -37.25 28.79
N GLN A 641 2.76 -36.59 27.90
CA GLN A 641 3.03 -35.14 27.97
C GLN A 641 1.73 -34.32 27.94
N GLN A 642 0.80 -34.67 27.04
CA GLN A 642 -0.52 -34.07 26.91
C GLN A 642 -1.37 -34.26 28.18
N THR A 643 -1.36 -35.47 28.74
CA THR A 643 -2.09 -35.76 29.98
C THR A 643 -1.55 -34.95 31.15
N LEU A 644 -0.23 -34.83 31.29
CA LEU A 644 0.39 -34.00 32.33
C LEU A 644 0.10 -32.52 32.12
N SER A 645 0.16 -32.04 30.88
CA SER A 645 -0.14 -30.66 30.51
C SER A 645 -1.61 -30.27 30.78
N LEU A 646 -2.49 -31.27 30.89
CA LEU A 646 -3.88 -31.10 31.30
C LEU A 646 -4.09 -31.18 32.80
N LEU A 647 -3.52 -32.20 33.42
CA LEU A 647 -3.72 -32.48 34.84
C LEU A 647 -3.08 -31.41 35.72
N LEU A 648 -1.89 -30.89 35.37
CA LEU A 648 -1.19 -29.92 36.20
C LEU A 648 -1.95 -28.60 36.35
N PRO A 649 -2.46 -27.95 35.28
CA PRO A 649 -3.31 -26.77 35.42
C PRO A 649 -4.65 -27.06 36.12
N LEU A 650 -5.24 -28.25 35.89
CA LEU A 650 -6.48 -28.65 36.58
C LEU A 650 -6.27 -28.82 38.08
N LEU A 651 -5.17 -29.45 38.49
CA LEU A 651 -4.78 -29.56 39.88
C LEU A 651 -4.51 -28.18 40.47
N GLY A 652 -3.88 -27.29 39.69
CA GLY A 652 -3.65 -25.88 40.04
C GLY A 652 -4.95 -25.14 40.37
N PHE A 653 -5.97 -25.36 39.54
CA PHE A 653 -7.31 -24.79 39.74
C PHE A 653 -8.00 -25.31 41.01
N PHE A 654 -7.84 -26.59 41.33
CA PHE A 654 -8.47 -27.20 42.51
C PHE A 654 -7.60 -27.12 43.77
N THR A 655 -6.43 -26.47 43.74
CA THR A 655 -5.45 -26.43 44.85
C THR A 655 -6.06 -26.23 46.24
N GLN A 656 -7.02 -25.31 46.39
CA GLN A 656 -7.68 -25.03 47.68
C GLN A 656 -8.61 -26.16 48.19
N THR A 657 -9.00 -27.08 47.31
CA THR A 657 -9.92 -28.20 47.58
C THR A 657 -9.23 -29.57 47.55
N LEU A 658 -7.95 -29.62 47.16
CA LEU A 658 -7.19 -30.85 47.07
C LEU A 658 -6.65 -31.27 48.44
N ASP A 659 -6.53 -32.59 48.64
CA ASP A 659 -5.87 -33.15 49.82
C ASP A 659 -4.39 -32.68 49.86
N PRO A 660 -3.93 -32.09 50.97
CA PRO A 660 -2.54 -31.71 51.15
C PRO A 660 -1.52 -32.84 50.87
N GLN A 661 -1.89 -34.11 51.06
CA GLN A 661 -1.05 -35.25 50.70
C GLN A 661 -0.89 -35.41 49.17
N LEU A 662 -1.95 -35.16 48.41
CA LEU A 662 -1.91 -35.21 46.95
C LEU A 662 -1.07 -34.06 46.39
N ILE A 663 -1.15 -32.86 46.99
CA ILE A 663 -0.29 -31.72 46.64
C ILE A 663 1.18 -32.09 46.85
N SER A 664 1.52 -32.73 47.99
CA SER A 664 2.88 -33.20 48.26
C SER A 664 3.37 -34.20 47.21
N GLN A 665 2.51 -35.11 46.74
CA GLN A 665 2.85 -36.09 45.71
C GLN A 665 3.08 -35.42 44.35
N VAL A 666 2.25 -34.44 43.98
CA VAL A 666 2.37 -33.70 42.71
C VAL A 666 3.64 -32.85 42.68
N VAL A 667 3.95 -32.14 43.77
CA VAL A 667 5.21 -31.36 43.88
C VAL A 667 6.42 -32.29 43.80
N SER A 668 6.41 -33.44 44.48
CA SER A 668 7.49 -34.43 44.39
C SER A 668 7.63 -35.01 42.98
N LEU A 669 6.51 -35.24 42.28
CA LEU A 669 6.50 -35.68 40.89
C LEU A 669 7.12 -34.62 39.97
N GLN A 670 6.79 -33.34 40.16
CA GLN A 670 7.38 -32.25 39.39
C GLN A 670 8.88 -32.11 39.61
N THR A 671 9.36 -32.25 40.85
CA THR A 671 10.79 -32.21 41.15
C THR A 671 11.55 -33.31 40.41
N SER A 672 11.00 -34.53 40.36
CA SER A 672 11.60 -35.63 39.61
C SER A 672 11.48 -35.42 38.10
N LEU A 673 10.33 -34.92 37.63
CA LEU A 673 10.05 -34.69 36.22
C LEU A 673 10.96 -33.62 35.61
N LEU A 674 11.14 -32.47 36.27
CA LEU A 674 11.95 -31.37 35.73
C LEU A 674 13.44 -31.70 35.63
N LYS A 675 13.95 -32.60 36.49
CA LYS A 675 15.31 -33.13 36.39
C LYS A 675 15.54 -33.98 35.13
N LEU A 676 14.47 -34.48 34.51
CA LEU A 676 14.52 -35.26 33.28
C LEU A 676 14.48 -34.40 32.01
N GLU A 677 14.51 -33.08 32.16
CA GLU A 677 14.47 -32.14 31.04
C GLU A 677 13.30 -32.39 30.06
N PRO A 678 12.03 -32.37 30.54
CA PRO A 678 10.89 -32.64 29.69
C PRO A 678 10.70 -31.50 28.68
N PRO A 679 9.97 -31.70 27.57
CA PRO A 679 9.74 -30.64 26.59
C PRO A 679 9.14 -29.36 27.22
N ASP A 680 9.42 -28.22 26.61
CA ASP A 680 9.09 -26.90 27.17
C ASP A 680 7.61 -26.73 27.54
N HIS A 681 6.68 -27.31 26.78
CA HIS A 681 5.25 -27.23 27.07
C HIS A 681 4.86 -27.93 28.40
N VAL A 682 5.55 -29.00 28.79
CA VAL A 682 5.36 -29.69 30.08
C VAL A 682 5.96 -28.86 31.22
N ARG A 683 7.12 -28.23 30.98
CA ARG A 683 7.74 -27.31 31.94
C ARG A 683 6.86 -26.09 32.21
N LEU A 684 6.24 -25.52 31.17
CA LEU A 684 5.25 -24.44 31.27
C LEU A 684 4.00 -24.87 32.05
N ALA A 685 3.44 -26.05 31.78
CA ALA A 685 2.30 -26.56 32.56
C ALA A 685 2.65 -26.81 34.04
N ALA A 686 3.91 -27.17 34.34
CA ALA A 686 4.39 -27.27 35.70
C ALA A 686 4.49 -25.89 36.38
N LEU A 687 4.97 -24.86 35.66
CA LEU A 687 4.99 -23.46 36.12
C LEU A 687 3.59 -22.95 36.47
N ASP A 688 2.57 -23.24 35.66
CA ASP A 688 1.18 -22.86 35.93
C ASP A 688 0.63 -23.48 37.23
N PHE A 689 0.98 -24.72 37.52
CA PHE A 689 0.64 -25.35 38.80
C PHE A 689 1.38 -24.67 39.96
N LEU A 690 2.68 -24.40 39.80
CA LEU A 690 3.52 -23.80 40.85
C LEU A 690 3.08 -22.38 41.23
N SER A 691 2.72 -21.55 40.25
CA SER A 691 2.20 -20.20 40.52
C SER A 691 0.91 -20.24 41.34
N SER A 692 0.04 -21.23 41.11
CA SER A 692 -1.20 -21.40 41.88
C SER A 692 -0.99 -21.79 43.35
N LEU A 693 0.20 -22.29 43.72
CA LEU A 693 0.52 -22.66 45.10
C LEU A 693 0.81 -21.46 46.02
N GLY A 694 1.06 -20.26 45.46
CA GLY A 694 1.28 -19.05 46.27
C GLY A 694 0.12 -18.77 47.23
N LYS A 695 -1.12 -18.96 46.77
CA LYS A 695 -2.35 -18.71 47.56
C LYS A 695 -2.65 -19.76 48.62
N LEU A 696 -1.88 -20.86 48.69
CA LEU A 696 -2.20 -22.01 49.53
C LEU A 696 -1.49 -21.93 50.90
N PHE A 697 -2.25 -22.08 51.98
CA PHE A 697 -1.66 -22.31 53.30
C PHE A 697 -1.23 -23.78 53.44
N ILE A 698 0.07 -24.03 53.33
CA ILE A 698 0.66 -25.37 53.49
C ILE A 698 0.73 -25.75 54.99
N PRO A 699 0.06 -26.82 55.45
CA PRO A 699 0.07 -27.23 56.86
C PRO A 699 1.46 -27.68 57.36
N PRO A 700 1.83 -27.41 58.64
CA PRO A 700 3.15 -27.73 59.19
C PRO A 700 3.60 -29.19 59.00
N ALA A 701 2.66 -30.14 59.03
CA ALA A 701 2.95 -31.57 58.91
C ALA A 701 3.54 -32.01 57.55
N ILE A 702 3.45 -31.17 56.51
CA ILE A 702 3.96 -31.46 55.16
C ILE A 702 4.91 -30.40 54.62
N GLN A 703 5.15 -29.31 55.38
CA GLN A 703 6.06 -28.22 54.99
C GLN A 703 7.47 -28.75 54.72
N ASP A 704 8.00 -29.61 55.60
CA ASP A 704 9.34 -30.19 55.49
C ASP A 704 9.57 -30.97 54.17
N LYS A 705 8.50 -31.43 53.51
CA LYS A 705 8.57 -32.15 52.23
C LYS A 705 8.28 -31.27 51.02
N ILE A 706 7.47 -30.23 51.17
CA ILE A 706 7.00 -29.40 50.04
C ILE A 706 7.93 -28.20 49.80
N LEU A 707 8.30 -27.46 50.85
CA LEU A 707 9.03 -26.20 50.69
C LEU A 707 10.43 -26.37 50.06
N PRO A 708 11.25 -27.37 50.44
CA PRO A 708 12.54 -27.59 49.80
C PRO A 708 12.43 -27.98 48.32
N ASN A 709 11.39 -28.76 47.99
CA ASN A 709 11.12 -29.17 46.61
C ASN A 709 10.65 -27.98 45.76
N LEU A 710 9.81 -27.09 46.29
CA LEU A 710 9.40 -25.86 45.61
C LEU A 710 10.58 -24.92 45.33
N SER A 711 11.42 -24.68 46.34
CA SER A 711 12.65 -23.88 46.18
C SER A 711 13.56 -24.48 45.11
N SER A 712 13.76 -25.81 45.13
CA SER A 712 14.56 -26.50 44.12
C SER A 712 13.97 -26.39 42.72
N ILE A 713 12.65 -26.44 42.57
CA ILE A 713 11.99 -26.35 41.27
C ILE A 713 12.13 -24.93 40.68
N PHE A 714 11.84 -23.89 41.45
CA PHE A 714 12.01 -22.51 40.97
C PHE A 714 13.47 -22.19 40.67
N ALA A 715 14.42 -22.66 41.48
CA ALA A 715 15.85 -22.48 41.21
C ALA A 715 16.29 -23.15 39.90
N LEU A 716 15.76 -24.34 39.57
CA LEU A 716 16.03 -25.03 38.31
C LEU A 716 15.47 -24.26 37.11
N LEU A 717 14.24 -23.77 37.20
CA LEU A 717 13.56 -23.08 36.10
C LEU A 717 14.10 -21.65 35.87
N LEU A 718 14.49 -20.94 36.94
CA LEU A 718 15.09 -19.61 36.83
C LEU A 718 16.54 -19.63 36.30
N ALA A 719 17.19 -20.79 36.36
CA ALA A 719 18.51 -21.02 35.80
C ALA A 719 18.48 -21.57 34.37
N ASP A 720 17.28 -21.74 33.78
CA ASP A 720 17.13 -22.25 32.42
C ASP A 720 17.78 -21.32 31.39
N ARG A 721 18.26 -21.89 30.28
CA ARG A 721 18.90 -21.17 29.18
C ARG A 721 17.91 -20.75 28.09
N ASN A 722 16.72 -21.34 28.09
CA ASN A 722 15.68 -20.99 27.15
C ASN A 722 15.01 -19.68 27.58
N TRP A 723 15.12 -18.64 26.76
CA TRP A 723 14.60 -17.29 27.05
C TRP A 723 13.09 -17.29 27.35
N LEU A 724 12.30 -18.15 26.70
CA LEU A 724 10.85 -18.21 26.89
C LEU A 724 10.49 -18.79 28.26
N LEU A 725 11.15 -19.90 28.63
CA LEU A 725 10.99 -20.50 29.95
C LEU A 725 11.51 -19.57 31.03
N GLU A 726 12.64 -18.92 30.80
CA GLU A 726 13.21 -17.92 31.71
C GLU A 726 12.21 -16.78 31.96
N GLN A 727 11.65 -16.19 30.91
CA GLN A 727 10.64 -15.12 31.02
C GLN A 727 9.39 -15.57 31.79
N HIS A 728 8.79 -16.69 31.42
CA HIS A 728 7.61 -17.20 32.12
C HIS A 728 7.90 -17.61 33.56
N THR A 729 9.11 -18.10 33.84
CA THR A 729 9.52 -18.41 35.22
C THR A 729 9.70 -17.14 36.03
N LEU A 730 10.27 -16.08 35.47
CA LEU A 730 10.38 -14.78 36.14
C LEU A 730 9.00 -14.21 36.50
N GLU A 731 8.03 -14.30 35.59
CA GLU A 731 6.64 -13.89 35.82
C GLU A 731 5.97 -14.75 36.92
N ALA A 732 6.02 -16.08 36.78
CA ALA A 732 5.42 -17.01 37.74
C ALA A 732 6.06 -16.93 39.13
N PHE A 733 7.38 -16.74 39.20
CA PHE A 733 8.11 -16.53 40.45
C PHE A 733 7.74 -15.21 41.11
N THR A 734 7.61 -14.13 40.33
CA THR A 734 7.18 -12.82 40.86
C THR A 734 5.77 -12.94 41.45
N GLN A 735 4.84 -13.56 40.73
CA GLN A 735 3.49 -13.81 41.23
C GLN A 735 3.49 -14.68 42.51
N PHE A 736 4.27 -15.76 42.53
CA PHE A 736 4.40 -16.61 43.70
C PHE A 736 4.98 -15.85 44.90
N ALA A 737 6.01 -15.04 44.69
CA ALA A 737 6.66 -14.24 45.73
C ALA A 737 5.73 -13.14 46.29
N GLU A 738 4.86 -12.57 45.46
CA GLU A 738 3.85 -11.59 45.89
C GLU A 738 2.68 -12.21 46.66
N GLU A 739 2.29 -13.45 46.35
CA GLU A 739 1.08 -14.08 46.90
C GLU A 739 1.35 -15.10 48.04
N THR A 740 2.60 -15.55 48.23
CA THR A 740 2.94 -16.62 49.19
C THR A 740 2.87 -16.20 50.65
N ASN A 741 2.33 -17.08 51.50
CA ASN A 741 2.36 -16.94 52.96
C ASN A 741 3.67 -17.45 53.60
N HIS A 742 4.60 -17.98 52.80
CA HIS A 742 5.86 -18.60 53.24
C HIS A 742 7.07 -17.83 52.68
N GLU A 743 7.26 -16.59 53.14
CA GLU A 743 8.29 -15.65 52.63
C GLU A 743 9.73 -16.21 52.71
N GLU A 744 9.99 -17.11 53.67
CA GLU A 744 11.30 -17.73 53.91
C GLU A 744 11.83 -18.55 52.71
N ILE A 745 10.95 -18.90 51.77
CA ILE A 745 11.26 -19.70 50.57
C ILE A 745 11.82 -18.81 49.44
N VAL A 746 11.39 -17.55 49.36
CA VAL A 746 11.74 -16.65 48.24
C VAL A 746 13.26 -16.50 48.08
N PRO A 747 14.06 -16.28 49.15
CA PRO A 747 15.52 -16.23 49.05
C PRO A 747 16.14 -17.59 48.68
N GLN A 748 15.51 -18.70 49.08
CA GLN A 748 16.00 -20.06 48.83
C GLN A 748 15.85 -20.45 47.35
N CYS A 749 14.90 -19.85 46.62
CA CYS A 749 14.78 -20.02 45.16
C CYS A 749 15.90 -19.33 44.38
N LEU A 750 16.57 -18.33 44.96
CA LEU A 750 17.59 -17.49 44.33
C LEU A 750 19.01 -17.98 44.69
N THR A 751 19.33 -19.20 44.29
CA THR A 751 20.57 -19.88 44.69
C THR A 751 21.84 -19.31 44.03
N SER A 752 21.72 -18.59 42.91
CA SER A 752 22.85 -18.01 42.17
C SER A 752 22.79 -16.47 42.10
N GLU A 753 23.96 -15.81 42.15
CA GLU A 753 24.06 -14.34 41.99
C GLU A 753 23.64 -13.87 40.58
N GLU A 754 23.79 -14.72 39.57
CA GLU A 754 23.32 -14.44 38.20
C GLU A 754 21.78 -14.40 38.13
N THR A 755 21.12 -15.38 38.74
CA THR A 755 19.66 -15.43 38.84
C THR A 755 19.11 -14.25 39.65
N LYS A 756 19.77 -13.87 40.76
CA LYS A 756 19.39 -12.66 41.52
C LYS A 756 19.46 -11.40 40.67
N LYS A 757 20.55 -11.20 39.93
CA LYS A 757 20.70 -10.04 39.04
C LYS A 757 19.63 -10.02 37.94
N LYS A 758 19.29 -11.18 37.37
CA LYS A 758 18.23 -11.31 36.37
C LYS A 758 16.86 -10.92 36.93
N VAL A 759 16.49 -11.43 38.11
CA VAL A 759 15.23 -11.09 38.79
C VAL A 759 15.18 -9.60 39.13
N VAL A 760 16.26 -9.02 39.67
CA VAL A 760 16.34 -7.58 39.97
C VAL A 760 16.21 -6.75 38.69
N SER A 761 16.94 -7.09 37.63
CA SER A 761 16.85 -6.42 36.33
C SER A 761 15.45 -6.48 35.72
N PHE A 762 14.75 -7.61 35.89
CA PHE A 762 13.37 -7.81 35.46
C PHE A 762 12.41 -6.91 36.23
N LEU A 763 12.51 -6.88 37.57
CA LEU A 763 11.68 -6.04 38.44
C LEU A 763 11.93 -4.54 38.20
N GLU A 764 13.18 -4.14 37.95
CA GLU A 764 13.57 -2.77 37.64
C GLU A 764 13.27 -2.36 36.19
N LYS A 765 12.82 -3.29 35.34
CA LYS A 765 12.57 -3.09 33.90
C LYS A 765 13.79 -2.54 33.15
N MET A 766 15.00 -2.89 33.59
CA MET A 766 16.23 -2.45 32.92
C MET A 766 16.39 -3.18 31.59
N GLY A 767 16.35 -2.44 30.49
CA GLY A 767 16.55 -2.99 29.14
C GLY A 767 18.00 -3.40 28.90
N PHE A 768 18.20 -4.50 28.15
CA PHE A 768 19.51 -4.91 27.69
C PHE A 768 20.01 -3.92 26.61
N VAL A 769 20.92 -3.01 27.01
CA VAL A 769 21.71 -2.06 26.18
C VAL A 769 21.01 -0.73 25.80
N ASN A 770 21.66 0.39 26.16
CA ASN A 770 21.34 1.74 25.68
C ASN A 770 21.76 1.91 24.20
N GLU A 771 20.93 1.42 23.28
CA GLU A 771 21.07 1.66 21.84
C GLU A 771 20.35 2.98 21.46
N THR A 772 20.95 3.81 20.61
CA THR A 772 20.27 5.02 20.10
C THR A 772 19.16 4.62 19.12
N THR A 773 18.08 5.40 19.04
CA THR A 773 16.93 5.10 18.17
C THR A 773 17.34 4.91 16.70
N ALA A 774 18.30 5.71 16.22
CA ALA A 774 18.82 5.61 14.85
C ALA A 774 19.64 4.32 14.63
N ALA A 775 20.51 3.94 15.57
CA ALA A 775 21.28 2.69 15.48
C ALA A 775 20.35 1.47 15.49
N ARG A 776 19.30 1.50 16.32
CA ARG A 776 18.29 0.45 16.40
C ARG A 776 17.51 0.29 15.09
N VAL A 777 17.14 1.39 14.44
CA VAL A 777 16.47 1.39 13.12
C VAL A 777 17.37 0.76 12.06
N GLU A 778 18.66 1.14 12.02
CA GLU A 778 19.60 0.63 11.03
C GLU A 778 19.89 -0.87 11.22
N ARG A 779 20.06 -1.31 12.48
CA ARG A 779 20.21 -2.74 12.79
C ARG A 779 18.98 -3.54 12.33
N ILE A 780 17.77 -3.05 12.57
CA ILE A 780 16.54 -3.76 12.17
C ILE A 780 16.36 -3.79 10.65
N LYS A 781 16.78 -2.74 9.92
CA LYS A 781 16.84 -2.78 8.45
C LYS A 781 17.79 -3.87 7.94
N GLN A 782 18.96 -4.02 8.57
CA GLN A 782 19.95 -5.06 8.23
C GLN A 782 19.44 -6.47 8.58
N GLU A 783 18.89 -6.65 9.78
CA GLU A 783 18.27 -7.90 10.23
C GLU A 783 17.14 -8.33 9.29
N LYS A 784 16.25 -7.40 8.88
CA LYS A 784 15.16 -7.69 7.92
C LYS A 784 15.71 -8.25 6.60
N GLY A 785 16.79 -7.68 6.07
CA GLY A 785 17.44 -8.18 4.85
C GLY A 785 18.04 -9.59 4.98
N ILE A 786 18.39 -10.01 6.21
CA ILE A 786 18.94 -11.35 6.51
C ILE A 786 17.81 -12.35 6.75
N PHE A 787 16.83 -12.00 7.58
CA PHE A 787 15.69 -12.86 7.93
C PHE A 787 14.79 -13.15 6.74
N TRP A 788 14.76 -12.32 5.69
CA TRP A 788 13.92 -12.54 4.51
C TRP A 788 14.42 -13.69 3.60
N LYS A 789 15.73 -13.97 3.57
CA LYS A 789 16.33 -14.97 2.65
C LYS A 789 15.83 -16.41 2.85
N PRO A 790 15.52 -16.90 4.08
CA PRO A 790 14.98 -18.24 4.29
C PRO A 790 13.46 -18.36 4.03
N PHE A 791 12.64 -17.35 4.34
CA PHE A 791 11.18 -17.42 4.17
C PHE A 791 10.76 -17.47 2.69
N ALA A 792 11.50 -16.79 1.80
CA ALA A 792 11.29 -16.86 0.36
C ALA A 792 11.47 -18.27 -0.24
N LYS A 793 12.19 -19.18 0.43
CA LYS A 793 12.35 -20.58 0.00
C LYS A 793 11.19 -21.48 0.41
N VAL A 794 10.50 -21.15 1.52
CA VAL A 794 9.39 -21.97 2.06
C VAL A 794 8.10 -21.74 1.27
N THR A 795 7.82 -20.51 0.86
CA THR A 795 6.67 -20.16 0.01
C THR A 795 6.68 -20.86 -1.36
N VAL A 796 7.87 -21.14 -1.92
CA VAL A 796 8.03 -21.84 -3.22
C VAL A 796 7.70 -23.34 -3.14
N GLU A 797 7.87 -23.97 -1.97
CA GLU A 797 7.51 -25.38 -1.78
C GLU A 797 6.02 -25.59 -1.46
N GLU A 798 5.37 -24.65 -0.77
CA GLU A 798 3.92 -24.70 -0.52
C GLU A 798 3.10 -24.50 -1.80
N ALA A 799 3.56 -23.66 -2.74
CA ALA A 799 2.91 -23.44 -4.03
C ALA A 799 2.83 -24.69 -4.94
N LYS A 800 3.62 -25.75 -4.66
CA LYS A 800 3.61 -27.01 -5.44
C LYS A 800 2.57 -28.03 -4.99
N ARG A 801 1.88 -27.84 -3.87
CA ARG A 801 0.76 -28.71 -3.43
C ARG A 801 -0.58 -28.08 -3.81
N SER A 802 -0.94 -28.16 -5.09
CA SER A 802 -2.25 -27.70 -5.57
C SER A 802 -3.33 -28.81 -5.54
N SER A 803 -4.56 -28.31 -5.40
CA SER A 803 -5.84 -28.84 -5.90
C SER A 803 -6.47 -30.08 -5.26
N LEU A 804 -7.46 -29.84 -4.40
CA LEU A 804 -8.64 -30.72 -4.26
C LEU A 804 -9.90 -29.85 -4.30
N GLN A 805 -10.78 -30.13 -5.27
CA GLN A 805 -12.06 -29.44 -5.48
C GLN A 805 -13.03 -29.65 -4.30
N PRO A 806 -13.85 -28.65 -3.95
CA PRO A 806 -14.91 -28.80 -2.96
C PRO A 806 -16.13 -29.54 -3.55
N TYR A 807 -16.65 -30.50 -2.80
CA TYR A 807 -17.94 -31.16 -3.07
C TYR A 807 -19.13 -30.27 -2.66
N VAL A 808 -20.22 -30.40 -3.43
CA VAL A 808 -21.48 -29.67 -3.35
C VAL A 808 -22.15 -29.75 -1.97
N LYS A 809 -22.42 -28.59 -1.34
CA LYS A 809 -23.28 -28.43 -0.15
C LYS A 809 -24.76 -28.55 -0.54
N ARG A 810 -25.55 -29.32 0.21
CA ARG A 810 -27.02 -29.29 0.17
C ARG A 810 -27.55 -27.96 0.72
N ALA A 811 -28.66 -27.50 0.14
CA ALA A 811 -29.38 -26.29 0.51
C ALA A 811 -29.89 -26.31 1.97
N ARG A 812 -29.88 -25.12 2.60
CA ARG A 812 -30.52 -24.81 3.88
C ARG A 812 -32.05 -24.98 3.73
N HIS A 813 -32.70 -25.60 4.72
CA HIS A 813 -34.14 -25.42 4.93
C HIS A 813 -34.37 -23.97 5.38
N GLU A 814 -35.23 -23.25 4.68
CA GLU A 814 -35.81 -21.99 5.15
C GLU A 814 -36.66 -22.31 6.40
N CYS A 815 -36.38 -21.60 7.49
CA CYS A 815 -37.22 -21.66 8.70
C CYS A 815 -38.56 -20.99 8.37
N SER A 816 -39.66 -21.58 8.81
CA SER A 816 -41.00 -21.07 8.47
C SER A 816 -41.31 -19.80 9.27
N LEU A 817 -41.89 -18.78 8.63
CA LEU A 817 -42.37 -17.54 9.27
C LEU A 817 -43.28 -17.82 10.50
N GLU A 818 -43.96 -18.97 10.52
CA GLU A 818 -44.80 -19.43 11.62
C GLU A 818 -44.00 -19.73 12.90
N GLU A 819 -42.80 -20.30 12.79
CA GLU A 819 -41.92 -20.60 13.93
C GLU A 819 -41.37 -19.32 14.56
N GLU A 820 -41.11 -18.28 13.76
CA GLU A 820 -40.70 -16.96 14.26
C GLU A 820 -41.82 -16.29 15.06
N TYR A 821 -43.07 -16.34 14.59
CA TYR A 821 -44.23 -15.84 15.36
C TYR A 821 -44.43 -16.61 16.67
N ARG A 822 -44.29 -17.94 16.66
CA ARG A 822 -44.39 -18.76 17.87
C ARG A 822 -43.28 -18.45 18.88
N SER A 823 -42.04 -18.30 18.41
CA SER A 823 -40.90 -17.95 19.26
C SER A 823 -41.07 -16.58 19.91
N ALA A 824 -41.51 -15.57 19.15
CA ALA A 824 -41.77 -14.23 19.67
C ALA A 824 -42.90 -14.20 20.72
N LEU A 825 -43.98 -14.96 20.49
CA LEU A 825 -45.08 -15.12 21.46
C LEU A 825 -44.64 -15.84 22.73
N GLN A 826 -43.78 -16.85 22.60
CA GLN A 826 -43.27 -17.62 23.73
C GLN A 826 -42.32 -16.76 24.60
N ALA A 827 -41.49 -15.92 23.97
CA ALA A 827 -40.65 -14.95 24.67
C ALA A 827 -41.48 -13.88 25.42
N ALA A 828 -42.54 -13.37 24.79
CA ALA A 828 -43.46 -12.41 25.44
C ALA A 828 -44.20 -13.02 26.64
N THR A 829 -44.62 -14.28 26.51
CA THR A 829 -45.29 -15.03 27.60
C THR A 829 -44.33 -15.24 28.78
N GLY A 830 -43.10 -15.70 28.50
CA GLY A 830 -42.08 -15.88 29.55
C GLY A 830 -41.70 -14.58 30.27
N ALA A 831 -41.73 -13.44 29.58
CA ALA A 831 -41.50 -12.13 30.19
C ALA A 831 -42.64 -11.72 31.16
N LEU A 832 -43.89 -12.06 30.83
CA LEU A 832 -45.04 -11.80 31.72
C LEU A 832 -45.01 -12.68 32.98
N GLU A 833 -44.67 -13.97 32.83
CA GLU A 833 -44.47 -14.88 33.97
C GLU A 833 -43.35 -14.41 34.91
N ALA A 834 -42.27 -13.84 34.34
CA ALA A 834 -41.19 -13.26 35.13
C ALA A 834 -41.66 -12.04 35.95
N ILE A 835 -42.53 -11.19 35.39
CA ILE A 835 -43.13 -10.04 36.11
C ILE A 835 -44.05 -10.55 37.23
N GLU A 836 -44.82 -11.61 37.00
CA GLU A 836 -45.69 -12.22 38.01
C GLU A 836 -44.88 -12.79 39.20
N LEU A 837 -43.76 -13.46 38.92
CA LEU A 837 -42.84 -13.95 39.94
C LEU A 837 -42.17 -12.81 40.74
N LEU A 838 -41.96 -11.65 40.13
CA LEU A 838 -41.41 -10.46 40.82
C LEU A 838 -42.47 -9.79 41.71
N LEU A 839 -43.73 -9.76 41.29
CA LEU A 839 -44.85 -9.25 42.08
C LEU A 839 -45.14 -10.10 43.33
N GLN A 840 -44.81 -11.39 43.30
CA GLN A 840 -44.88 -12.26 44.48
C GLN A 840 -43.77 -11.97 45.51
N LYS A 841 -42.66 -11.33 45.10
CA LYS A 841 -41.48 -11.09 45.96
C LYS A 841 -41.44 -9.70 46.58
N SER A 842 -42.13 -8.72 46.00
CA SER A 842 -42.11 -7.33 46.46
C SER A 842 -43.37 -6.57 46.03
N PRO A 843 -43.81 -5.54 46.79
CA PRO A 843 -44.94 -4.71 46.38
C PRO A 843 -44.69 -4.04 45.01
N PRO A 844 -45.73 -3.89 44.18
CA PRO A 844 -45.59 -3.33 42.83
C PRO A 844 -45.12 -1.87 42.89
N PRO A 845 -44.14 -1.47 42.06
CA PRO A 845 -43.78 -0.07 41.88
C PRO A 845 -44.93 0.73 41.27
N ASP A 846 -45.09 2.00 41.68
CA ASP A 846 -46.20 2.87 41.27
C ASP A 846 -46.31 3.09 39.74
N TRP A 847 -45.19 2.94 39.01
CA TRP A 847 -45.14 3.08 37.56
C TRP A 847 -45.50 1.81 36.78
N LEU A 848 -45.53 0.64 37.44
CA LEU A 848 -45.71 -0.65 36.77
C LEU A 848 -47.10 -0.76 36.16
N LEU A 849 -48.11 -0.27 36.86
CA LEU A 849 -49.52 -0.31 36.43
C LEU A 849 -49.71 0.48 35.12
N VAL A 850 -49.14 1.69 35.03
CA VAL A 850 -49.15 2.53 33.82
C VAL A 850 -48.44 1.84 32.64
N LYS A 851 -47.33 1.12 32.91
CA LYS A 851 -46.61 0.38 31.87
C LYS A 851 -47.36 -0.86 31.41
N MET A 852 -48.08 -1.54 32.30
CA MET A 852 -48.95 -2.67 31.94
C MET A 852 -50.13 -2.21 31.09
N GLU A 853 -50.74 -1.06 31.38
CA GLU A 853 -51.78 -0.47 30.54
C GLU A 853 -51.25 -0.10 29.14
N THR A 854 -50.03 0.44 29.06
CA THR A 854 -49.37 0.74 27.77
C THR A 854 -49.09 -0.55 26.97
N LEU A 855 -48.71 -1.64 27.65
CA LEU A 855 -48.49 -2.94 27.04
C LEU A 855 -49.81 -3.54 26.53
N GLN A 856 -50.88 -3.43 27.33
CA GLN A 856 -52.22 -3.87 26.96
C GLN A 856 -52.71 -3.15 25.70
N GLU A 857 -52.53 -1.83 25.61
CA GLU A 857 -52.90 -1.06 24.42
C GLU A 857 -52.13 -1.50 23.16
N ARG A 858 -50.86 -1.90 23.31
CA ARG A 858 -50.05 -2.45 22.20
C ARG A 858 -50.51 -3.85 21.79
N ILE A 859 -50.87 -4.70 22.76
CA ILE A 859 -51.43 -6.03 22.49
C ILE A 859 -52.76 -5.90 21.76
N ASP A 860 -53.61 -4.96 22.16
CA ASP A 860 -54.89 -4.73 21.51
C ASP A 860 -54.71 -4.14 20.10
N LYS A 861 -53.73 -3.27 19.88
CA LYS A 861 -53.32 -2.85 18.52
C LYS A 861 -52.83 -4.04 17.68
N LEU A 862 -52.04 -4.95 18.24
CA LEU A 862 -51.59 -6.16 17.54
C LEU A 862 -52.77 -7.08 17.19
N LYS A 863 -53.75 -7.25 18.07
CA LYS A 863 -54.99 -8.00 17.78
C LYS A 863 -55.76 -7.39 16.61
N CYS A 864 -55.85 -6.06 16.51
CA CYS A 864 -56.47 -5.38 15.37
C CYS A 864 -55.70 -5.53 14.04
N HIS A 865 -54.45 -5.98 14.06
CA HIS A 865 -53.68 -6.29 12.84
C HIS A 865 -53.78 -7.77 12.44
N VAL A 866 -54.26 -8.63 13.34
CA VAL A 866 -54.41 -10.08 13.14
C VAL A 866 -55.84 -10.48 12.78
N PHE A 867 -56.84 -9.62 13.09
CA PHE A 867 -58.26 -9.82 12.78
C PHE A 867 -58.83 -8.80 11.81
#